data_AF-A6UKI1-F1
#
_entry.id   AF-A6UKI1-F1
#
_cell.length_a   1.000
_cell.length_b   1.000
_cell.length_c   1.000
_cell.angle_alpha   90.00
_cell.angle_beta   90.00
_cell.angle_gamma   90.00
#
_symmetry.space_group_name_H-M   'P 1'
#
loop_
_entity.id
_entity.type
_entity.pdbx_description
1 polymer ?
#
loop_
_entity_poly.entity_id
_entity_poly.type
_entity_poly.pdbx_seq_one_letter_code
_entity_poly.pdbx_strand_id
1 'polypeptide(L)'
;MAVPHFSVSLITRGSGRSAVLSAAYRHCAKMAYQREARTIDYTRKTGLLHEEFVIPDNAPEWLQSMITDRSVSDAAEAFWNKVEDFEKRSDAQLAKEVTIALPIELTSAQNIALVRDFVEQHISAKGMVADWVYHDAPGNPHVHLMTTLRPLTQQGFGAKKVAVLGPDGYPIRNDAGKIVYELWAGSLDDFNALRDGWFACQNRHLTLAGLDIRIDGRSFEKQGIELAPTLHLGAGTKAIERKATAEAKTLSLERLQLQEELRNENARRIQRRPEIVLDLITRERSVFDERDVAKILHRYVDDPAVFRSLMARILQSPETLQLERERTAFATGIRAPAKYTTRALIRLEAEMANRAIWLSRQSSHRLREAVLEATLARHSRLSDEQKTAIEHVAKAGRIAAVIGRAGAGKTTMMKAAREAWEAAGYRVVGGALAGKAAEGLEKEAGIISRTLSAWELRWSQGRNQLDAGTVFILDEAGMVSSRQMACFIEAATRTGAKLVLVGDPEQLQPIEAGAAFRAIADRIGYAELETIYRQREQWMRDASLDLARGNVGKAVEAYRANGRMIGAELKAEAVRNLVADWNRDYDPTKTTLILAHLRRDVRMLNEMARSKLVERGIVGEGFAFRTADGNRNFAAGDQIVFLKNEGSLGVKNGMLGKIVEASPNRVVAEIGAGEHHRQVIIEQRFYNNLDHGYATTIHKSQGATVDRVKVLASLSLDRHLVYVAMTRHRDNLDVYYGARSFARAGGLIQVLSRKNSKETTLDYEKATFYRQALRFAEARGLHLLNVARTITRDRLAWTARQSSRLAGLAHRLVRIGRKLGLAAGTNPINSQNSKETRPMVAGITTYPESVEQAVADKLAADPGLKKQWDDVSTRFHLVYAHPAAAFKAVNIDVMLKDETVAKATLSKIAKQPDSYGALKGKTGLLASRADRQDRQRAERNVPALVQSLDGYMRQRGSAERRYRAEELEARRKVAIDIPALSPGARQILERVRDAIDRNDLSAALEFARADRHVKAELDGFANAVDARFGKRTFLPLSASDTNGDTFTSVTAGMNPGQRLEVESAWKAMRTVQQLSAHERTTEALKHSETLRLSKGQGLSLR
;
A
#
# COMPACT_ATOMS: atom_id res chain seq x y z
N MET A 1 2.02 6.98 8.59
CA MET A 1 2.15 5.94 7.57
C MET A 1 1.46 4.69 8.10
N ALA A 2 1.14 3.70 7.28
CA ALA A 2 0.54 2.46 7.73
C ALA A 2 1.58 1.69 8.58
N VAL A 3 1.37 1.66 9.91
CA VAL A 3 2.32 1.07 10.87
C VAL A 3 1.70 -0.19 11.48
N PRO A 4 2.47 -1.30 11.61
CA PRO A 4 2.03 -2.46 12.37
C PRO A 4 2.10 -2.16 13.88
N HIS A 5 1.08 -1.50 14.44
CA HIS A 5 0.95 -1.36 15.89
C HIS A 5 -0.35 -1.94 16.43
N PHE A 6 -0.18 -2.84 17.40
CA PHE A 6 -1.25 -3.51 18.12
C PHE A 6 -0.70 -3.88 19.50
N SER A 7 -1.16 -3.20 20.56
CA SER A 7 -0.72 -3.45 21.94
C SER A 7 -1.90 -3.83 22.83
N VAL A 8 -1.65 -4.71 23.79
CA VAL A 8 -2.66 -5.17 24.74
C VAL A 8 -2.15 -4.99 26.16
N SER A 9 -3.03 -4.53 27.04
CA SER A 9 -2.80 -4.42 28.49
C SER A 9 -4.06 -4.77 29.28
N LEU A 10 -3.92 -5.00 30.59
CA LEU A 10 -5.05 -5.26 31.48
C LEU A 10 -5.32 -4.02 32.34
N ILE A 11 -6.59 -3.68 32.52
CA ILE A 11 -7.04 -2.70 33.50
C ILE A 11 -7.24 -3.44 34.82
N THR A 12 -6.41 -3.13 35.80
CA THR A 12 -6.38 -3.83 37.09
C THR A 12 -6.58 -2.88 38.25
N ARG A 13 -7.46 -3.25 39.18
CA ARG A 13 -7.75 -2.45 40.37
C ARG A 13 -6.52 -2.28 41.27
N GLY A 14 -5.73 -3.33 41.41
CA GLY A 14 -4.50 -3.32 42.22
C GLY A 14 -3.42 -2.34 41.75
N SER A 15 -3.51 -1.83 40.50
CA SER A 15 -2.63 -0.77 39.98
C SER A 15 -3.26 0.62 40.08
N GLY A 16 -4.32 0.80 40.87
CA GLY A 16 -5.06 2.05 41.00
C GLY A 16 -5.87 2.45 39.76
N ARG A 17 -6.11 1.51 38.83
CA ARG A 17 -6.89 1.76 37.60
C ARG A 17 -8.32 1.27 37.75
N SER A 18 -9.28 2.00 37.18
CA SER A 18 -10.69 1.62 37.10
C SER A 18 -11.14 1.47 35.64
N ALA A 19 -12.12 0.60 35.39
CA ALA A 19 -12.78 0.46 34.10
C ALA A 19 -13.60 1.70 33.77
N VAL A 20 -14.41 2.22 34.71
CA VAL A 20 -15.22 3.43 34.52
C VAL A 20 -14.35 4.66 34.30
N LEU A 21 -13.27 4.82 35.09
CA LEU A 21 -12.31 5.92 34.87
C LEU A 21 -11.65 5.82 33.49
N SER A 22 -11.31 4.60 33.06
CA SER A 22 -10.73 4.34 31.75
C SER A 22 -11.71 4.67 30.62
N ALA A 23 -12.98 4.25 30.74
CA ALA A 23 -14.01 4.56 29.77
C ALA A 23 -14.25 6.07 29.68
N ALA A 24 -14.47 6.75 30.81
CA ALA A 24 -14.68 8.20 30.87
C ALA A 24 -13.55 8.98 30.18
N TYR A 25 -12.29 8.58 30.42
CA TYR A 25 -11.12 9.19 29.78
C TYR A 25 -11.12 9.03 28.26
N ARG A 26 -11.57 7.88 27.73
CA ARG A 26 -11.55 7.57 26.30
C ARG A 26 -12.71 8.26 25.59
N HIS A 27 -13.93 8.11 26.09
CA HIS A 27 -15.12 8.77 25.55
C HIS A 27 -15.11 10.30 25.66
N CYS A 28 -14.11 10.90 26.33
CA CYS A 28 -14.11 12.32 26.65
C CYS A 28 -15.43 12.74 27.32
N ALA A 29 -15.96 11.89 28.19
CA ALA A 29 -17.30 12.02 28.76
C ALA A 29 -17.23 12.28 30.27
N LYS A 30 -18.35 12.78 30.80
CA LYS A 30 -18.59 12.85 32.24
C LYS A 30 -19.30 11.57 32.65
N MET A 31 -18.68 10.76 33.51
CA MET A 31 -19.26 9.51 33.98
C MET A 31 -19.32 9.42 35.51
N ALA A 32 -20.42 8.89 36.06
CA ALA A 32 -20.54 8.58 37.48
C ALA A 32 -19.84 7.26 37.81
N TYR A 33 -18.86 7.28 38.73
CA TYR A 33 -18.24 6.08 39.26
C TYR A 33 -18.87 5.71 40.59
N GLN A 34 -19.86 4.81 40.53
CA GLN A 34 -20.78 4.50 41.63
C GLN A 34 -20.06 3.94 42.85
N ARG A 35 -19.06 3.07 42.65
CA ARG A 35 -18.32 2.41 43.73
C ARG A 35 -17.54 3.38 44.63
N GLU A 36 -17.11 4.52 44.08
CA GLU A 36 -16.41 5.56 44.83
C GLU A 36 -17.27 6.81 45.05
N ALA A 37 -18.57 6.75 44.72
CA ALA A 37 -19.54 7.84 44.83
C ALA A 37 -19.01 9.18 44.28
N ARG A 38 -18.26 9.14 43.17
CA ARG A 38 -17.65 10.32 42.55
C ARG A 38 -17.96 10.42 41.07
N THR A 39 -17.97 11.65 40.57
CA THR A 39 -18.15 11.93 39.15
C THR A 39 -16.81 12.24 38.50
N ILE A 40 -16.50 11.55 37.42
CA ILE A 40 -15.28 11.69 36.63
C ILE A 40 -15.62 12.51 35.39
N ASP A 41 -14.96 13.64 35.19
CA ASP A 41 -15.28 14.55 34.08
C ASP A 41 -14.08 14.75 33.14
N TYR A 42 -14.18 14.17 31.94
CA TYR A 42 -13.21 14.35 30.85
C TYR A 42 -13.79 15.08 29.63
N THR A 43 -14.91 15.79 29.78
CA THR A 43 -15.56 16.56 28.69
C THR A 43 -14.67 17.61 28.05
N ARG A 44 -13.64 18.07 28.77
CA ARG A 44 -12.64 19.03 28.27
C ARG A 44 -11.55 18.42 27.36
N LYS A 45 -11.52 17.09 27.21
CA LYS A 45 -10.52 16.39 26.39
C LYS A 45 -10.93 16.40 24.92
N THR A 46 -10.05 16.88 24.05
CA THR A 46 -10.28 17.00 22.61
C THR A 46 -9.67 15.83 21.82
N GLY A 47 -10.08 15.67 20.55
CA GLY A 47 -9.53 14.66 19.64
C GLY A 47 -10.31 13.34 19.60
N LEU A 48 -11.50 13.26 20.19
CA LEU A 48 -12.48 12.21 19.92
C LEU A 48 -13.05 12.40 18.50
N LEU A 49 -12.85 11.43 17.63
CA LEU A 49 -13.43 11.43 16.28
C LEU A 49 -14.64 10.52 16.15
N HIS A 50 -14.64 9.40 16.90
CA HIS A 50 -15.69 8.40 16.83
C HIS A 50 -15.68 7.53 18.10
N GLU A 51 -16.85 7.09 18.54
CA GLU A 51 -17.00 6.16 19.68
C GLU A 51 -18.12 5.17 19.39
N GLU A 52 -17.93 3.93 19.85
CA GLU A 52 -18.95 2.89 19.79
C GLU A 52 -18.85 1.95 20.98
N PHE A 53 -20.03 1.55 21.45
CA PHE A 53 -20.19 0.52 22.45
C PHE A 53 -20.92 -0.67 21.82
N VAL A 54 -20.17 -1.71 21.48
CA VAL A 54 -20.67 -2.86 20.73
C VAL A 54 -20.83 -4.05 21.66
N ILE A 55 -22.04 -4.59 21.72
CA ILE A 55 -22.34 -5.83 22.45
C ILE A 55 -22.45 -7.02 21.47
N PRO A 56 -22.18 -8.25 21.90
CA PRO A 56 -22.39 -9.44 21.06
C PRO A 56 -23.86 -9.61 20.66
N ASP A 57 -24.12 -10.19 19.49
CA ASP A 57 -25.49 -10.44 18.98
C ASP A 57 -26.34 -11.29 19.95
N ASN A 58 -25.69 -12.21 20.68
CA ASN A 58 -26.30 -13.06 21.70
C ASN A 58 -26.18 -12.49 23.12
N ALA A 59 -26.04 -11.16 23.25
CA ALA A 59 -26.00 -10.51 24.54
C ALA A 59 -27.28 -10.79 25.35
N PRO A 60 -27.17 -11.00 26.68
CA PRO A 60 -28.32 -11.27 27.53
C PRO A 60 -29.25 -10.05 27.61
N GLU A 61 -30.53 -10.29 27.87
CA GLU A 61 -31.59 -9.27 27.86
C GLU A 61 -31.25 -8.09 28.79
N TRP A 62 -30.70 -8.37 29.97
CA TRP A 62 -30.28 -7.33 30.92
C TRP A 62 -29.25 -6.35 30.34
N LEU A 63 -28.40 -6.79 29.41
CA LEU A 63 -27.40 -5.94 28.76
C LEU A 63 -28.01 -5.17 27.60
N GLN A 64 -28.92 -5.79 26.85
CA GLN A 64 -29.65 -5.12 25.78
C GLN A 64 -30.48 -3.96 26.36
N SER A 65 -31.34 -4.25 27.34
CA SER A 65 -32.16 -3.24 28.03
C SER A 65 -31.32 -2.19 28.75
N MET A 66 -30.10 -2.54 29.19
CA MET A 66 -29.19 -1.57 29.80
C MET A 66 -28.73 -0.50 28.83
N ILE A 67 -28.55 -0.81 27.54
CA ILE A 67 -27.99 0.13 26.57
C ILE A 67 -29.04 0.76 25.65
N THR A 68 -30.25 0.19 25.58
CA THR A 68 -31.37 0.74 24.81
C THR A 68 -31.64 2.20 25.21
N ASP A 69 -31.83 3.06 24.20
CA ASP A 69 -32.10 4.50 24.34
C ASP A 69 -31.03 5.31 25.09
N ARG A 70 -29.84 4.75 25.32
CA ARG A 70 -28.71 5.46 25.92
C ARG A 70 -27.75 5.97 24.85
N SER A 71 -27.05 7.07 25.17
CA SER A 71 -25.87 7.44 24.39
C SER A 71 -24.77 6.38 24.54
N VAL A 72 -23.80 6.37 23.62
CA VAL A 72 -22.67 5.42 23.66
C VAL A 72 -21.91 5.51 24.99
N SER A 73 -21.64 6.73 25.46
CA SER A 73 -20.93 6.96 26.71
C SER A 73 -21.77 6.60 27.94
N ASP A 74 -23.08 6.83 27.94
CA ASP A 74 -23.97 6.41 29.04
C ASP A 74 -24.12 4.87 29.11
N ALA A 75 -24.13 4.20 27.95
CA ALA A 75 -24.12 2.74 27.86
C ALA A 75 -22.80 2.17 28.41
N ALA A 76 -21.67 2.75 28.02
CA ALA A 76 -20.35 2.38 28.53
C ALA A 76 -20.24 2.62 30.05
N GLU A 77 -20.73 3.76 30.56
CA GLU A 77 -20.78 4.05 31.99
C GLU A 77 -21.54 2.96 32.75
N ALA A 78 -22.77 2.67 32.32
CA ALA A 78 -23.63 1.71 32.98
C ALA A 78 -23.01 0.31 33.02
N PHE A 79 -22.43 -0.10 31.90
CA PHE A 79 -21.80 -1.40 31.76
C PHE A 79 -20.55 -1.54 32.63
N TRP A 80 -19.63 -0.58 32.56
CA TRP A 80 -18.38 -0.64 33.31
C TRP A 80 -18.60 -0.48 34.81
N ASN A 81 -19.63 0.26 35.26
CA ASN A 81 -20.04 0.26 36.66
C ASN A 81 -20.53 -1.14 37.10
N LYS A 82 -21.27 -1.85 36.24
CA LYS A 82 -21.70 -3.23 36.55
C LYS A 82 -20.52 -4.21 36.62
N VAL A 83 -19.49 -4.04 35.80
CA VAL A 83 -18.23 -4.81 35.90
C VAL A 83 -17.48 -4.48 37.20
N GLU A 84 -17.38 -3.20 37.56
CA GLU A 84 -16.72 -2.75 38.78
C GLU A 84 -17.40 -3.26 40.05
N ASP A 85 -18.74 -3.29 40.07
CA ASP A 85 -19.50 -3.85 41.19
C ASP A 85 -19.35 -5.38 41.24
N PHE A 86 -19.43 -6.07 40.10
CA PHE A 86 -19.30 -7.53 40.06
C PHE A 86 -17.96 -8.03 40.60
N GLU A 87 -16.85 -7.36 40.25
CA GLU A 87 -15.53 -7.75 40.71
C GLU A 87 -15.28 -7.28 42.15
N LYS A 88 -15.20 -8.20 43.11
CA LYS A 88 -15.08 -7.85 44.55
C LYS A 88 -13.64 -7.71 45.06
N ARG A 89 -12.66 -8.38 44.46
CA ARG A 89 -11.25 -8.41 44.93
C ARG A 89 -10.52 -7.07 44.74
N SER A 90 -9.64 -6.70 45.66
CA SER A 90 -8.82 -5.48 45.57
C SER A 90 -7.84 -5.48 44.38
N ASP A 91 -7.41 -6.66 43.93
CA ASP A 91 -6.49 -6.87 42.80
C ASP A 91 -7.21 -7.34 41.51
N ALA A 92 -8.54 -7.17 41.43
CA ALA A 92 -9.33 -7.65 40.30
C ALA A 92 -8.85 -7.08 38.96
N GLN A 93 -8.90 -7.93 37.92
CA GLN A 93 -8.70 -7.52 36.53
C GLN A 93 -10.07 -7.23 35.93
N LEU A 94 -10.27 -6.00 35.46
CA LEU A 94 -11.59 -5.45 35.15
C LEU A 94 -11.89 -5.51 33.65
N ALA A 95 -10.91 -5.16 32.82
CA ALA A 95 -11.04 -5.15 31.37
C ALA A 95 -9.71 -5.43 30.70
N LYS A 96 -9.76 -5.92 29.46
CA LYS A 96 -8.61 -5.95 28.55
C LYS A 96 -8.68 -4.73 27.65
N GLU A 97 -7.59 -3.97 27.63
CA GLU A 97 -7.41 -2.83 26.76
C GLU A 97 -6.52 -3.21 25.57
N VAL A 98 -6.94 -2.83 24.38
CA VAL A 98 -6.18 -2.89 23.13
C VAL A 98 -5.97 -1.46 22.63
N THR A 99 -4.73 -1.10 22.30
CA THR A 99 -4.42 0.17 21.64
C THR A 99 -3.83 -0.11 20.26
N ILE A 100 -4.39 0.52 19.24
CA ILE A 100 -4.14 0.19 17.84
C ILE A 100 -3.86 1.46 17.05
N ALA A 101 -2.79 1.48 16.25
CA ALA A 101 -2.55 2.58 15.33
C ALA A 101 -3.35 2.40 14.04
N LEU A 102 -3.92 3.50 13.54
CA LEU A 102 -4.65 3.51 12.29
C LEU A 102 -3.76 4.07 11.15
N PRO A 103 -3.90 3.59 9.90
CA PRO A 103 -3.18 4.17 8.78
C PRO A 103 -3.61 5.63 8.51
N ILE A 104 -2.63 6.50 8.28
CA ILE A 104 -2.90 7.90 7.88
C ILE A 104 -3.30 8.01 6.41
N GLU A 105 -2.98 6.98 5.64
CA GLU A 105 -3.32 6.86 4.22
C GLU A 105 -4.81 6.52 4.02
N LEU A 106 -5.51 6.16 5.10
CA LEU A 106 -6.95 5.98 5.13
C LEU A 106 -7.62 7.21 5.72
N THR A 107 -8.77 7.60 5.16
CA THR A 107 -9.60 8.67 5.74
C THR A 107 -10.19 8.23 7.07
N SER A 108 -10.61 9.17 7.93
CA SER A 108 -11.22 8.84 9.22
C SER A 108 -12.41 7.88 9.07
N ALA A 109 -13.26 8.07 8.06
CA ALA A 109 -14.36 7.16 7.76
C ALA A 109 -13.88 5.74 7.35
N GLN A 110 -12.79 5.63 6.60
CA GLN A 110 -12.21 4.33 6.23
C GLN A 110 -11.56 3.62 7.42
N ASN A 111 -11.00 4.39 8.36
CA ASN A 111 -10.45 3.89 9.61
C ASN A 111 -11.54 3.44 10.59
N ILE A 112 -12.65 4.16 10.68
CA ILE A 112 -13.85 3.73 11.44
C ILE A 112 -14.34 2.39 10.88
N ALA A 113 -14.46 2.28 9.55
CA ALA A 113 -14.89 1.03 8.92
C ALA A 113 -13.90 -0.13 9.18
N LEU A 114 -12.59 0.13 9.15
CA LEU A 114 -11.53 -0.85 9.49
C LEU A 114 -11.71 -1.38 10.93
N VAL A 115 -12.00 -0.49 11.87
CA VAL A 115 -12.09 -0.85 13.29
C VAL A 115 -13.40 -1.59 13.57
N ARG A 116 -14.52 -1.17 12.98
CA ARG A 116 -15.78 -1.92 13.00
C ARG A 116 -15.59 -3.34 12.48
N ASP A 117 -14.96 -3.47 11.32
CA ASP A 117 -14.65 -4.76 10.68
C ASP A 117 -13.78 -5.63 11.60
N PHE A 118 -12.79 -5.05 12.28
CA PHE A 118 -11.97 -5.79 13.25
C PHE A 118 -12.74 -6.21 14.51
N VAL A 119 -13.52 -5.30 15.09
CA VAL A 119 -14.31 -5.52 16.32
C VAL A 119 -15.34 -6.62 16.10
N GLU A 120 -16.06 -6.56 14.98
CA GLU A 120 -17.07 -7.54 14.63
C GLU A 120 -16.46 -8.94 14.45
N GLN A 121 -15.36 -9.04 13.70
CA GLN A 121 -14.77 -10.32 13.33
C GLN A 121 -14.06 -11.02 14.47
N HIS A 122 -13.38 -10.26 15.32
CA HIS A 122 -12.44 -10.83 16.27
C HIS A 122 -12.79 -10.58 17.74
N ILE A 123 -13.75 -9.69 18.05
CA ILE A 123 -14.15 -9.34 19.41
C ILE A 123 -15.60 -9.75 19.70
N SER A 124 -16.59 -9.13 19.05
CA SER A 124 -18.01 -9.41 19.34
C SER A 124 -18.39 -10.84 18.98
N ALA A 125 -17.83 -11.40 17.89
CA ALA A 125 -17.97 -12.81 17.55
C ALA A 125 -17.47 -13.76 18.67
N LYS A 126 -16.51 -13.32 19.51
CA LYS A 126 -16.04 -14.07 20.69
C LYS A 126 -17.00 -14.01 21.89
N GLY A 127 -18.14 -13.33 21.78
CA GLY A 127 -19.04 -13.07 22.89
C GLY A 127 -18.50 -11.99 23.85
N MET A 128 -17.56 -11.17 23.39
CA MET A 128 -16.98 -10.08 24.17
C MET A 128 -17.67 -8.76 23.86
N VAL A 129 -17.93 -7.96 24.88
CA VAL A 129 -18.28 -6.54 24.67
C VAL A 129 -17.04 -5.81 24.15
N ALA A 130 -17.23 -4.93 23.19
CA ALA A 130 -16.22 -4.09 22.59
C ALA A 130 -16.61 -2.62 22.73
N ASP A 131 -16.02 -1.97 23.72
CA ASP A 131 -16.11 -0.52 23.90
C ASP A 131 -14.90 0.11 23.22
N TRP A 132 -15.09 0.83 22.12
CA TRP A 132 -13.96 1.39 21.38
C TRP A 132 -14.14 2.85 20.99
N VAL A 133 -13.01 3.55 21.02
CA VAL A 133 -12.93 4.98 20.80
C VAL A 133 -11.78 5.30 19.85
N TYR A 134 -12.09 6.00 18.78
CA TYR A 134 -11.13 6.53 17.83
C TYR A 134 -10.75 7.96 18.21
N HIS A 135 -9.47 8.12 18.55
CA HIS A 135 -8.85 9.42 18.68
C HIS A 135 -7.94 9.75 17.50
N ASP A 136 -7.92 11.03 17.15
CA ASP A 136 -6.88 11.59 16.28
C ASP A 136 -6.38 12.89 16.88
N ALA A 137 -5.20 12.81 17.50
CA ALA A 137 -4.36 13.99 17.69
C ALA A 137 -3.56 14.14 16.40
N PRO A 138 -3.35 15.36 15.85
CA PRO A 138 -2.83 15.57 14.50
C PRO A 138 -1.78 14.54 14.05
N GLY A 139 -2.11 13.75 13.02
CA GLY A 139 -1.23 12.72 12.44
C GLY A 139 -0.93 11.51 13.32
N ASN A 140 -1.72 11.26 14.38
CA ASN A 140 -1.64 10.08 15.24
C ASN A 140 -3.03 9.45 15.42
N PRO A 141 -3.67 8.96 14.35
CA PRO A 141 -4.95 8.31 14.45
C PRO A 141 -4.76 6.94 15.14
N HIS A 142 -5.50 6.71 16.21
CA HIS A 142 -5.42 5.48 17.00
C HIS A 142 -6.76 5.14 17.65
N VAL A 143 -6.98 3.86 17.92
CA VAL A 143 -8.14 3.37 18.64
C VAL A 143 -7.72 2.81 19.98
N HIS A 144 -8.50 3.15 21.01
CA HIS A 144 -8.56 2.39 22.24
C HIS A 144 -9.79 1.47 22.20
N LEU A 145 -9.60 0.19 22.46
CA LEU A 145 -10.65 -0.82 22.50
C LEU A 145 -10.58 -1.54 23.86
N MET A 146 -11.63 -1.43 24.65
CA MET A 146 -11.82 -2.11 25.92
C MET A 146 -12.76 -3.30 25.74
N THR A 147 -12.37 -4.45 26.30
CA THR A 147 -13.09 -5.71 26.15
C THR A 147 -13.24 -6.44 27.49
N THR A 148 -14.31 -7.22 27.60
CA THR A 148 -14.63 -8.00 28.80
C THR A 148 -13.65 -9.15 29.02
N LEU A 149 -13.39 -9.47 30.30
CA LEU A 149 -12.55 -10.60 30.70
C LEU A 149 -13.35 -11.86 31.09
N ARG A 150 -14.68 -11.76 31.09
CA ARG A 150 -15.60 -12.82 31.49
C ARG A 150 -16.74 -12.95 30.50
N PRO A 151 -17.27 -14.17 30.31
CA PRO A 151 -18.44 -14.39 29.47
C PRO A 151 -19.66 -13.69 30.05
N LEU A 152 -20.54 -13.22 29.17
CA LEU A 152 -21.87 -12.75 29.53
C LEU A 152 -22.81 -13.96 29.67
N THR A 153 -23.61 -13.99 30.72
CA THR A 153 -24.63 -15.00 31.00
C THR A 153 -25.97 -14.33 31.29
N GLN A 154 -27.07 -15.08 31.24
CA GLN A 154 -28.41 -14.53 31.53
C GLN A 154 -28.52 -13.94 32.96
N GLN A 155 -27.73 -14.44 33.91
CA GLN A 155 -27.73 -13.97 35.30
C GLN A 155 -26.62 -12.95 35.61
N GLY A 156 -25.77 -12.58 34.65
CA GLY A 156 -24.64 -11.65 34.86
C GLY A 156 -23.33 -12.14 34.24
N PHE A 157 -22.19 -11.87 34.87
CA PHE A 157 -20.87 -12.29 34.36
C PHE A 157 -20.50 -13.70 34.84
N GLY A 158 -19.99 -14.54 33.93
CA GLY A 158 -19.60 -15.92 34.23
C GLY A 158 -18.18 -16.10 34.78
N ALA A 159 -17.74 -17.36 34.83
CA ALA A 159 -16.42 -17.72 35.34
C ALA A 159 -15.28 -17.26 34.41
N LYS A 160 -14.17 -16.81 35.00
CA LYS A 160 -12.98 -16.38 34.25
C LYS A 160 -12.25 -17.54 33.57
N LYS A 161 -12.26 -18.71 34.21
CA LYS A 161 -11.81 -19.97 33.64
C LYS A 161 -13.03 -20.76 33.22
N VAL A 162 -13.09 -21.15 31.97
CA VAL A 162 -14.16 -21.98 31.41
C VAL A 162 -13.60 -23.35 31.08
N ALA A 163 -14.42 -24.38 31.23
CA ALA A 163 -14.04 -25.71 30.85
C ALA A 163 -13.84 -25.75 29.33
N VAL A 164 -12.74 -26.35 28.88
CA VAL A 164 -12.53 -26.62 27.46
C VAL A 164 -13.51 -27.72 27.10
N LEU A 165 -14.47 -27.41 26.24
CA LEU A 165 -15.47 -28.37 25.80
C LEU A 165 -14.95 -29.16 24.61
N GLY A 166 -15.17 -30.46 24.65
CA GLY A 166 -14.89 -31.38 23.58
C GLY A 166 -15.91 -31.24 22.45
N PRO A 167 -15.63 -31.91 21.32
CA PRO A 167 -16.55 -32.07 20.21
C PRO A 167 -18.00 -32.45 20.58
N ASP A 168 -18.16 -33.22 21.64
CA ASP A 168 -19.41 -33.75 22.18
C ASP A 168 -20.14 -32.77 23.12
N GLY A 169 -19.57 -31.58 23.36
CA GLY A 169 -20.11 -30.60 24.30
C GLY A 169 -19.78 -30.89 25.77
N TYR A 170 -19.02 -31.96 26.04
CA TYR A 170 -18.60 -32.31 27.40
C TYR A 170 -17.20 -31.78 27.71
N PRO A 171 -16.88 -31.46 28.98
CA PRO A 171 -15.54 -30.98 29.35
C PRO A 171 -14.43 -31.98 29.03
N ILE A 172 -13.42 -31.56 28.26
CA ILE A 172 -12.22 -32.34 27.96
C ILE A 172 -11.48 -32.61 29.28
N ARG A 173 -11.03 -33.85 29.46
CA ARG A 173 -10.20 -34.26 30.60
C ARG A 173 -8.78 -34.56 30.14
N ASN A 174 -7.79 -34.26 30.98
CA ASN A 174 -6.40 -34.63 30.74
C ASN A 174 -6.13 -36.09 31.12
N ASP A 175 -4.90 -36.57 30.89
CA ASP A 175 -4.47 -37.95 31.18
C ASP A 175 -4.62 -38.36 32.66
N ALA A 176 -4.78 -37.38 33.56
CA ALA A 176 -5.05 -37.58 34.99
C ALA A 176 -6.55 -37.51 35.35
N GLY A 177 -7.45 -37.53 34.35
CA GLY A 177 -8.90 -37.48 34.53
C GLY A 177 -9.48 -36.13 34.98
N LYS A 178 -8.67 -35.05 35.03
CA LYS A 178 -9.11 -33.71 35.45
C LYS A 178 -9.60 -32.89 34.26
N ILE A 179 -10.68 -32.13 34.46
CA ILE A 179 -11.22 -31.21 33.45
C ILE A 179 -10.17 -30.15 33.09
N VAL A 180 -9.96 -29.94 31.80
CA VAL A 180 -9.09 -28.91 31.25
C VAL A 180 -9.85 -27.59 31.25
N TYR A 181 -9.23 -26.55 31.80
CA TYR A 181 -9.79 -25.21 31.85
C TYR A 181 -8.89 -24.23 31.11
N GLU A 182 -9.49 -23.26 30.42
CA GLU A 182 -8.78 -22.17 29.78
C GLU A 182 -9.32 -20.81 30.23
N LEU A 183 -8.55 -19.75 29.99
CA LEU A 183 -9.03 -18.39 30.20
C LEU A 183 -10.00 -18.02 29.08
N TRP A 184 -11.24 -17.69 29.43
CA TRP A 184 -12.26 -17.33 28.43
C TRP A 184 -11.84 -16.12 27.59
N ALA A 185 -11.12 -15.17 28.20
CA ALA A 185 -10.60 -14.00 27.50
C ALA A 185 -9.42 -14.32 26.56
N GLY A 186 -9.00 -15.58 26.43
CA GLY A 186 -7.91 -16.02 25.56
C GLY A 186 -6.52 -15.99 26.21
N SER A 187 -5.63 -16.81 25.64
CA SER A 187 -4.21 -17.00 25.96
C SER A 187 -3.28 -16.04 25.19
N LEU A 188 -1.96 -16.25 25.33
CA LEU A 188 -0.96 -15.51 24.53
C LEU A 188 -1.03 -15.87 23.03
N ASP A 189 -1.41 -17.10 22.70
CA ASP A 189 -1.55 -17.53 21.30
C ASP A 189 -2.80 -16.92 20.66
N ASP A 190 -3.88 -16.78 21.42
CA ASP A 190 -5.08 -16.04 20.99
C ASP A 190 -4.79 -14.56 20.73
N PHE A 191 -3.85 -13.98 21.48
CA PHE A 191 -3.37 -12.63 21.23
C PHE A 191 -2.61 -12.54 19.90
N ASN A 192 -1.73 -13.49 19.59
CA ASN A 192 -1.03 -13.51 18.31
C ASN A 192 -2.02 -13.65 17.15
N ALA A 193 -3.01 -14.52 17.28
CA ALA A 193 -4.07 -14.68 16.28
C ALA A 193 -4.90 -13.38 16.11
N LEU A 194 -5.23 -12.69 17.22
CA LEU A 194 -5.95 -11.42 17.19
C LEU A 194 -5.13 -10.31 16.49
N ARG A 195 -3.82 -10.25 16.77
CA ARG A 195 -2.90 -9.31 16.14
C ARG A 195 -2.74 -9.58 14.64
N ASP A 196 -2.57 -10.84 14.26
CA ASP A 196 -2.41 -11.23 12.86
C ASP A 196 -3.73 -10.97 12.09
N GLY A 197 -4.88 -11.17 12.74
CA GLY A 197 -6.20 -10.75 12.26
C GLY A 197 -6.30 -9.24 12.03
N TRP A 198 -5.78 -8.41 12.97
CA TRP A 198 -5.69 -6.96 12.78
C TRP A 198 -4.88 -6.59 11.52
N PHE A 199 -3.68 -7.16 11.34
CA PHE A 199 -2.87 -6.84 10.16
C PHE A 199 -3.50 -7.34 8.86
N ALA A 200 -4.22 -8.47 8.89
CA ALA A 200 -5.00 -8.94 7.76
C ALA A 200 -6.14 -7.95 7.42
N CYS A 201 -6.84 -7.42 8.43
CA CYS A 201 -7.87 -6.38 8.29
C CYS A 201 -7.27 -5.06 7.78
N GLN A 202 -6.13 -4.65 8.30
CA GLN A 202 -5.43 -3.42 7.89
C GLN A 202 -4.97 -3.48 6.44
N ASN A 203 -4.32 -4.57 6.02
CA ASN A 203 -3.93 -4.80 4.62
C ASN A 203 -5.12 -4.85 3.68
N ARG A 204 -6.20 -5.47 4.15
CA ARG A 204 -7.49 -5.46 3.47
C ARG A 204 -7.92 -4.00 3.22
N HIS A 205 -7.97 -3.15 4.26
CA HIS A 205 -8.41 -1.75 4.20
C HIS A 205 -7.48 -0.81 3.42
N LEU A 206 -6.17 -1.06 3.40
CA LEU A 206 -5.21 -0.35 2.55
C LEU A 206 -5.40 -0.70 1.08
N THR A 207 -5.52 -2.00 0.78
CA THR A 207 -5.86 -2.47 -0.57
C THR A 207 -7.15 -1.78 -1.02
N LEU A 208 -8.14 -1.71 -0.13
CA LEU A 208 -9.41 -1.02 -0.30
C LEU A 208 -9.33 0.49 -0.56
N ALA A 209 -8.31 1.18 -0.12
CA ALA A 209 -8.10 2.57 -0.51
C ALA A 209 -7.40 2.71 -1.87
N GLY A 210 -7.02 1.59 -2.51
CA GLY A 210 -6.26 1.58 -3.76
C GLY A 210 -4.77 1.84 -3.57
N LEU A 211 -4.29 1.56 -2.37
CA LEU A 211 -2.90 1.73 -2.00
C LEU A 211 -2.18 0.39 -2.17
N ASP A 212 -1.13 0.37 -2.97
CA ASP A 212 -0.21 -0.77 -3.10
C ASP A 212 0.77 -0.81 -1.92
N ILE A 213 0.21 -0.68 -0.71
CA ILE A 213 0.95 -0.69 0.56
C ILE A 213 0.49 -1.93 1.32
N ARG A 214 1.44 -2.81 1.65
CA ARG A 214 1.21 -3.96 2.51
C ARG A 214 2.07 -3.92 3.76
N ILE A 215 1.47 -4.39 4.85
CA ILE A 215 2.05 -4.52 6.17
C ILE A 215 2.31 -6.00 6.42
N ASP A 216 3.57 -6.36 6.61
CA ASP A 216 3.94 -7.70 7.08
C ASP A 216 3.91 -7.72 8.62
N GLY A 217 3.06 -8.58 9.18
CA GLY A 217 2.91 -8.77 10.63
C GLY A 217 4.05 -9.55 11.28
N ARG A 218 4.94 -10.17 10.50
CA ARG A 218 6.15 -10.83 11.02
C ARG A 218 7.11 -9.79 11.58
N SER A 219 7.80 -10.13 12.67
CA SER A 219 8.88 -9.27 13.17
C SER A 219 9.97 -9.08 12.11
N PHE A 220 10.65 -7.94 12.14
CA PHE A 220 11.82 -7.71 11.28
C PHE A 220 12.85 -8.84 11.40
N GLU A 221 13.04 -9.42 12.59
CA GLU A 221 13.87 -10.62 12.80
C GLU A 221 13.42 -11.83 11.98
N LYS A 222 12.12 -12.19 11.99
CA LYS A 222 11.58 -13.29 11.16
C LYS A 222 11.66 -13.00 9.66
N GLN A 223 11.79 -11.72 9.33
CA GLN A 223 12.03 -11.27 7.97
C GLN A 223 13.53 -11.21 7.64
N GLY A 224 14.46 -11.41 8.58
CA GLY A 224 15.89 -11.22 8.32
C GLY A 224 16.32 -9.76 8.16
N ILE A 225 15.51 -8.82 8.64
CA ILE A 225 15.77 -7.38 8.65
C ILE A 225 16.33 -7.01 10.03
N GLU A 226 17.51 -6.38 10.07
CA GLU A 226 18.21 -6.02 11.30
C GLU A 226 17.65 -4.75 11.97
N LEU A 227 16.34 -4.50 11.88
CA LEU A 227 15.68 -3.39 12.59
C LEU A 227 14.92 -3.92 13.80
N ALA A 228 14.90 -3.13 14.87
CA ALA A 228 13.99 -3.37 15.97
C ALA A 228 12.61 -2.81 15.58
N PRO A 229 11.49 -3.50 15.86
CA PRO A 229 10.18 -2.88 15.67
C PRO A 229 10.06 -1.67 16.60
N THR A 230 9.68 -0.51 16.07
CA THR A 230 9.40 0.68 16.89
C THR A 230 8.19 0.43 17.79
N LEU A 231 8.21 0.97 19.00
CA LEU A 231 7.01 1.02 19.84
C LEU A 231 5.99 2.00 19.25
N HIS A 232 4.81 2.07 19.87
CA HIS A 232 3.83 3.10 19.57
C HIS A 232 3.54 3.88 20.83
N LEU A 233 3.44 5.19 20.65
CA LEU A 233 3.16 6.14 21.71
C LEU A 233 1.70 6.53 21.63
N GLY A 234 0.91 6.03 22.57
CA GLY A 234 -0.48 6.45 22.75
C GLY A 234 -0.58 7.92 23.17
N ALA A 235 -1.75 8.52 22.97
CA ALA A 235 -1.99 9.94 23.27
C ALA A 235 -1.70 10.35 24.73
N GLY A 236 -1.88 9.45 25.70
CA GLY A 236 -1.58 9.71 27.11
C GLY A 236 -0.10 10.03 27.38
N THR A 237 0.83 9.36 26.69
CA THR A 237 2.28 9.60 26.87
C THR A 237 2.69 10.94 26.26
N LYS A 238 2.15 11.30 25.09
CA LYS A 238 2.34 12.63 24.46
C LYS A 238 1.65 13.78 25.21
N ALA A 239 0.53 13.51 25.87
CA ALA A 239 -0.17 14.50 26.69
C ALA A 239 0.57 14.80 28.01
N ILE A 240 1.15 13.77 28.66
CA ILE A 240 2.01 13.95 29.84
C ILE A 240 3.30 14.70 29.46
N GLU A 241 3.87 14.45 28.28
CA GLU A 241 4.99 15.22 27.73
C GLU A 241 4.63 16.71 27.55
N ARG A 242 3.50 17.02 26.92
CA ARG A 242 3.01 18.41 26.80
C ARG A 242 2.81 19.08 28.17
N LYS A 243 2.29 18.33 29.15
CA LYS A 243 2.06 18.84 30.52
C LYS A 243 3.37 19.04 31.30
N ALA A 244 4.33 18.12 31.18
CA ALA A 244 5.66 18.21 31.79
C ALA A 244 6.50 19.35 31.20
N THR A 245 6.33 19.64 29.90
CA THR A 245 6.98 20.75 29.21
C THR A 245 6.37 22.10 29.59
N ALA A 246 5.05 22.13 29.82
CA ALA A 246 4.34 23.30 30.33
C ALA A 246 4.64 23.61 31.82
N GLU A 247 4.91 22.58 32.64
CA GLU A 247 5.17 22.71 34.08
C GLU A 247 6.68 22.68 34.46
N ALA A 248 7.60 22.63 33.47
CA ALA A 248 9.05 22.54 33.67
C ALA A 248 9.51 21.42 34.64
N LYS A 249 8.77 20.31 34.71
CA LYS A 249 9.08 19.14 35.55
C LYS A 249 9.68 18.01 34.72
N THR A 250 10.81 17.47 35.15
CA THR A 250 11.46 16.29 34.52
C THR A 250 10.72 15.02 34.96
N LEU A 251 9.75 14.56 34.18
CA LEU A 251 9.13 13.24 34.37
C LEU A 251 9.72 12.26 33.34
N SER A 252 10.30 11.16 33.82
CA SER A 252 10.83 10.09 32.96
C SER A 252 9.68 9.27 32.36
N LEU A 253 9.21 9.65 31.18
CA LEU A 253 8.27 8.85 30.41
C LEU A 253 9.03 7.73 29.71
N GLU A 254 9.32 6.65 30.45
CA GLU A 254 10.10 5.49 30.01
C GLU A 254 9.68 4.96 28.62
N ARG A 255 8.39 5.04 28.24
CA ARG A 255 7.91 4.60 26.91
C ARG A 255 8.24 5.54 25.76
N LEU A 256 8.19 6.87 25.97
CA LEU A 256 8.63 7.87 24.98
C LEU A 256 10.11 7.71 24.74
N GLN A 257 10.87 7.67 25.83
CA GLN A 257 12.30 7.41 25.80
C GLN A 257 12.61 6.08 25.08
N LEU A 258 11.88 4.99 25.37
CA LEU A 258 12.09 3.70 24.71
C LEU A 258 11.70 3.70 23.21
N GLN A 259 10.65 4.43 22.78
CA GLN A 259 10.35 4.57 21.34
C GLN A 259 11.39 5.43 20.63
N GLU A 260 11.75 6.57 21.21
CA GLU A 260 12.82 7.44 20.72
C GLU A 260 14.11 6.64 20.63
N GLU A 261 14.44 5.84 21.65
CA GLU A 261 15.58 4.91 21.70
C GLU A 261 15.50 3.86 20.60
N LEU A 262 14.35 3.22 20.35
CA LEU A 262 14.20 2.22 19.29
C LEU A 262 14.29 2.83 17.89
N ARG A 263 13.70 4.00 17.70
CA ARG A 263 13.79 4.74 16.44
C ARG A 263 15.21 5.26 16.22
N ASN A 264 15.86 5.79 17.25
CA ASN A 264 17.25 6.21 17.23
C ASN A 264 18.18 5.02 17.05
N GLU A 265 17.86 3.86 17.63
CA GLU A 265 18.60 2.62 17.43
C GLU A 265 18.45 2.13 16.00
N ASN A 266 17.24 2.12 15.44
CA ASN A 266 17.03 1.82 14.02
C ASN A 266 17.72 2.83 13.11
N ALA A 267 17.64 4.13 13.41
CA ALA A 267 18.34 5.17 12.68
C ALA A 267 19.86 4.96 12.79
N ARG A 268 20.40 4.59 13.96
CA ARG A 268 21.80 4.21 14.16
C ARG A 268 22.16 2.95 13.37
N ARG A 269 21.30 1.95 13.31
CA ARG A 269 21.51 0.73 12.52
C ARG A 269 21.52 1.03 11.03
N ILE A 270 20.60 1.86 10.54
CA ILE A 270 20.57 2.35 9.16
C ILE A 270 21.81 3.23 8.89
N GLN A 271 22.22 4.07 9.85
CA GLN A 271 23.43 4.88 9.70
C GLN A 271 24.70 4.04 9.67
N ARG A 272 24.77 2.96 10.45
CA ARG A 272 25.88 2.00 10.43
C ARG A 272 25.86 1.16 9.16
N ARG A 273 24.67 0.69 8.75
CA ARG A 273 24.44 -0.21 7.63
C ARG A 273 23.25 0.26 6.77
N PRO A 274 23.46 1.23 5.86
CA PRO A 274 22.39 1.79 5.03
C PRO A 274 21.73 0.76 4.11
N GLU A 275 22.40 -0.37 3.84
CA GLU A 275 21.93 -1.47 2.98
C GLU A 275 20.62 -2.11 3.47
N ILE A 276 20.28 -1.97 4.76
CA ILE A 276 19.00 -2.42 5.32
C ILE A 276 17.81 -1.83 4.54
N VAL A 277 17.94 -0.60 4.04
CA VAL A 277 16.92 0.04 3.21
C VAL A 277 16.76 -0.67 1.86
N LEU A 278 17.86 -1.13 1.27
CA LEU A 278 17.84 -1.89 0.01
C LEU A 278 17.15 -3.25 0.20
N ASP A 279 17.35 -3.92 1.34
CA ASP A 279 16.68 -5.19 1.66
C ASP A 279 15.16 -5.06 1.76
N LEU A 280 14.67 -3.90 2.22
CA LEU A 280 13.24 -3.60 2.27
C LEU A 280 12.66 -3.37 0.86
N ILE A 281 13.34 -2.60 0.00
CA ILE A 281 12.88 -2.29 -1.36
C ILE A 281 12.88 -3.54 -2.25
N THR A 282 13.97 -4.31 -2.20
CA THR A 282 14.25 -5.40 -3.14
C THR A 282 13.45 -6.69 -2.90
N ARG A 283 12.55 -6.67 -1.92
CA ARG A 283 11.52 -7.69 -1.72
C ARG A 283 10.38 -7.54 -2.72
N GLU A 284 9.97 -6.31 -2.97
CA GLU A 284 8.79 -6.01 -3.78
C GLU A 284 9.17 -5.53 -5.19
N ARG A 285 10.40 -5.06 -5.39
CA ARG A 285 10.84 -4.44 -6.65
C ARG A 285 12.22 -4.89 -7.08
N SER A 286 12.38 -5.29 -8.34
CA SER A 286 13.71 -5.57 -8.92
C SER A 286 14.45 -4.29 -9.31
N VAL A 287 13.69 -3.26 -9.67
CA VAL A 287 14.17 -1.95 -10.09
C VAL A 287 13.43 -0.90 -9.27
N PHE A 288 14.17 0.06 -8.73
CA PHE A 288 13.64 1.12 -7.86
C PHE A 288 14.22 2.48 -8.25
N ASP A 289 13.61 3.54 -7.72
CA ASP A 289 14.07 4.91 -7.88
C ASP A 289 14.36 5.57 -6.52
N GLU A 290 14.79 6.83 -6.54
CA GLU A 290 15.10 7.58 -5.32
C GLU A 290 13.88 7.76 -4.40
N ARG A 291 12.66 7.78 -4.97
CA ARG A 291 11.43 7.96 -4.19
C ARG A 291 11.16 6.74 -3.32
N ASP A 292 11.46 5.54 -3.83
CA ASP A 292 11.32 4.30 -3.07
C ASP A 292 12.25 4.26 -1.85
N VAL A 293 13.50 4.76 -2.01
CA VAL A 293 14.46 4.91 -0.90
C VAL A 293 13.97 5.96 0.10
N ALA A 294 13.51 7.11 -0.39
CA ALA A 294 13.06 8.22 0.44
C ALA A 294 11.88 7.82 1.33
N LYS A 295 10.90 7.10 0.77
CA LYS A 295 9.72 6.61 1.49
C LYS A 295 10.11 5.77 2.71
N ILE A 296 11.14 4.93 2.59
CA ILE A 296 11.58 4.09 3.70
C ILE A 296 12.41 4.89 4.72
N LEU A 297 13.32 5.75 4.27
CA LEU A 297 14.15 6.56 5.16
C LEU A 297 13.32 7.50 6.04
N HIS A 298 12.27 8.12 5.48
CA HIS A 298 11.36 9.01 6.23
C HIS A 298 10.67 8.32 7.40
N ARG A 299 10.57 6.99 7.39
CA ARG A 299 10.00 6.24 8.51
C ARG A 299 10.89 6.27 9.75
N TYR A 300 12.20 6.48 9.60
CA TYR A 300 13.17 6.34 10.68
C TYR A 300 14.00 7.59 10.94
N VAL A 301 14.17 8.47 9.95
CA VAL A 301 15.10 9.62 10.00
C VAL A 301 14.34 10.93 9.75
N ASP A 302 14.35 11.82 10.74
CA ASP A 302 13.78 13.19 10.61
C ASP A 302 14.83 14.24 10.28
N ASP A 303 16.07 14.04 10.73
CA ASP A 303 17.14 15.01 10.55
C ASP A 303 17.49 15.15 9.05
N PRO A 304 17.34 16.34 8.45
CA PRO A 304 17.53 16.52 7.01
C PRO A 304 18.98 16.32 6.55
N ALA A 305 19.98 16.59 7.40
CA ALA A 305 21.38 16.40 7.04
C ALA A 305 21.73 14.91 7.00
N VAL A 306 21.33 14.16 8.03
CA VAL A 306 21.44 12.70 8.10
C VAL A 306 20.65 12.06 6.97
N PHE A 307 19.42 12.53 6.70
CA PHE A 307 18.59 12.01 5.61
C PHE A 307 19.29 12.15 4.25
N ARG A 308 19.80 13.35 3.92
CA ARG A 308 20.55 13.59 2.68
C ARG A 308 21.82 12.74 2.61
N SER A 309 22.55 12.64 3.73
CA SER A 309 23.75 11.81 3.83
C SER A 309 23.44 10.34 3.58
N LEU A 310 22.38 9.79 4.18
CA LEU A 310 21.97 8.40 4.00
C LEU A 310 21.46 8.13 2.59
N MET A 311 20.67 9.05 2.03
CA MET A 311 20.23 8.97 0.63
C MET A 311 21.43 8.84 -0.30
N ALA A 312 22.41 9.74 -0.17
CA ALA A 312 23.64 9.70 -0.96
C ALA A 312 24.41 8.40 -0.73
N ARG A 313 24.61 7.98 0.52
CA ARG A 313 25.33 6.73 0.86
C ARG A 313 24.65 5.48 0.31
N ILE A 314 23.32 5.43 0.29
CA ILE A 314 22.55 4.29 -0.26
C ILE A 314 22.65 4.26 -1.77
N LEU A 315 22.42 5.39 -2.44
CA LEU A 315 22.45 5.48 -3.91
C LEU A 315 23.87 5.32 -4.47
N GLN A 316 24.89 5.71 -3.71
CA GLN A 316 26.31 5.54 -4.04
C GLN A 316 26.91 4.26 -3.42
N SER A 317 26.10 3.44 -2.75
CA SER A 317 26.58 2.18 -2.16
C SER A 317 27.11 1.26 -3.26
N PRO A 318 28.20 0.51 -3.02
CA PRO A 318 28.67 -0.54 -3.93
C PRO A 318 27.63 -1.62 -4.25
N GLU A 319 26.62 -1.80 -3.39
CA GLU A 319 25.53 -2.74 -3.63
C GLU A 319 24.44 -2.17 -4.55
N THR A 320 24.38 -0.85 -4.74
CA THR A 320 23.43 -0.16 -5.61
C THR A 320 24.05 0.07 -6.98
N LEU A 321 23.33 -0.30 -8.03
CA LEU A 321 23.77 -0.18 -9.41
C LEU A 321 22.76 0.63 -10.21
N GLN A 322 23.25 1.65 -10.92
CA GLN A 322 22.43 2.44 -11.82
C GLN A 322 22.24 1.70 -13.15
N LEU A 323 20.99 1.45 -13.52
CA LEU A 323 20.61 0.86 -14.80
C LEU A 323 20.40 1.93 -15.87
N GLU A 324 19.75 3.02 -15.48
CA GLU A 324 19.47 4.15 -16.36
C GLU A 324 19.62 5.48 -15.62
N ARG A 325 20.07 6.50 -16.35
CA ARG A 325 20.11 7.88 -15.86
C ARG A 325 18.74 8.52 -16.03
N GLU A 326 18.51 9.59 -15.29
CA GLU A 326 17.37 10.47 -15.52
C GLU A 326 17.37 10.95 -16.99
N ARG A 327 16.23 10.82 -17.67
CA ARG A 327 16.07 11.13 -19.10
C ARG A 327 14.66 11.62 -19.42
N THR A 328 14.52 12.46 -20.43
CA THR A 328 13.20 12.89 -20.91
C THR A 328 12.58 11.83 -21.82
N ALA A 329 11.43 11.28 -21.42
CA ALA A 329 10.72 10.25 -22.18
C ALA A 329 10.10 10.83 -23.47
N PHE A 330 10.38 10.20 -24.62
CA PHE A 330 9.89 10.67 -25.93
C PHE A 330 8.35 10.76 -26.02
N ALA A 331 7.64 9.80 -25.42
CA ALA A 331 6.18 9.74 -25.51
C ALA A 331 5.48 10.84 -24.70
N THR A 332 6.08 11.36 -23.63
CA THR A 332 5.39 12.22 -22.66
C THR A 332 6.10 13.55 -22.40
N GLY A 333 7.37 13.68 -22.75
CA GLY A 333 8.17 14.88 -22.44
C GLY A 333 8.52 14.99 -20.96
N ILE A 334 8.18 13.99 -20.15
CA ILE A 334 8.41 13.98 -18.70
C ILE A 334 9.80 13.42 -18.42
N ARG A 335 10.52 13.98 -17.44
CA ARG A 335 11.77 13.39 -16.94
C ARG A 335 11.42 12.10 -16.20
N ALA A 336 11.86 10.98 -16.75
CA ALA A 336 11.85 9.70 -16.06
C ALA A 336 13.01 9.69 -15.05
N PRO A 337 12.77 9.28 -13.79
CA PRO A 337 13.81 9.24 -12.78
C PRO A 337 14.89 8.23 -13.13
N ALA A 338 16.08 8.40 -12.56
CA ALA A 338 17.11 7.38 -12.63
C ALA A 338 16.61 6.05 -12.05
N LYS A 339 17.02 4.96 -12.69
CA LYS A 339 16.61 3.60 -12.33
C LYS A 339 17.77 2.85 -11.72
N TYR A 340 17.54 2.26 -10.56
CA TYR A 340 18.53 1.56 -9.77
C TYR A 340 18.11 0.11 -9.53
N THR A 341 19.10 -0.74 -9.29
CA THR A 341 18.90 -2.11 -8.79
C THR A 341 20.01 -2.44 -7.81
N THR A 342 19.99 -3.66 -7.27
CA THR A 342 21.09 -4.17 -6.45
C THR A 342 21.94 -5.17 -7.20
N ARG A 343 23.20 -5.31 -6.76
CA ARG A 343 24.15 -6.32 -7.25
C ARG A 343 23.58 -7.74 -7.17
N ALA A 344 22.87 -8.07 -6.09
CA ALA A 344 22.26 -9.38 -5.91
C ALA A 344 21.15 -9.65 -6.93
N LEU A 345 20.28 -8.66 -7.19
CA LEU A 345 19.16 -8.83 -8.13
C LEU A 345 19.60 -8.89 -9.58
N ILE A 346 20.48 -7.99 -10.03
CA ILE A 346 20.96 -8.01 -11.43
C ILE A 346 21.67 -9.32 -11.75
N ARG A 347 22.49 -9.86 -10.83
CA ARG A 347 23.14 -11.17 -11.00
C ARG A 347 22.10 -12.28 -11.05
N LEU A 348 21.16 -12.30 -10.11
CA LEU A 348 20.13 -13.33 -10.04
C LEU A 348 19.31 -13.38 -11.33
N GLU A 349 18.86 -12.23 -11.83
CA GLU A 349 18.05 -12.17 -13.05
C GLU A 349 18.87 -12.48 -14.31
N ALA A 350 20.12 -12.00 -14.39
CA ALA A 350 21.02 -12.32 -15.50
C ALA A 350 21.38 -13.82 -15.54
N GLU A 351 21.73 -14.42 -14.39
CA GLU A 351 22.02 -15.86 -14.29
C GLU A 351 20.79 -16.69 -14.63
N MET A 352 19.61 -16.31 -14.13
CA MET A 352 18.34 -16.96 -14.46
C MET A 352 18.10 -16.94 -15.98
N ALA A 353 18.23 -15.78 -16.62
CA ALA A 353 18.06 -15.64 -18.07
C ALA A 353 19.10 -16.45 -18.85
N ASN A 354 20.38 -16.38 -18.47
CA ASN A 354 21.47 -17.12 -19.11
C ASN A 354 21.25 -18.64 -19.01
N ARG A 355 20.83 -19.14 -17.84
CA ARG A 355 20.49 -20.56 -17.66
C ARG A 355 19.28 -20.97 -18.49
N ALA A 356 18.25 -20.13 -18.59
CA ALA A 356 17.11 -20.38 -19.46
C ALA A 356 17.53 -20.47 -20.94
N ILE A 357 18.37 -19.54 -21.43
CA ILE A 357 18.91 -19.58 -22.79
C ILE A 357 19.78 -20.83 -23.00
N TRP A 358 20.59 -21.21 -22.01
CA TRP A 358 21.37 -22.44 -22.10
C TRP A 358 20.49 -23.68 -22.18
N LEU A 359 19.44 -23.77 -21.35
CA LEU A 359 18.46 -24.86 -21.37
C LEU A 359 17.72 -24.96 -22.70
N SER A 360 17.39 -23.82 -23.34
CA SER A 360 16.64 -23.83 -24.61
C SER A 360 17.46 -24.37 -25.77
N ARG A 361 18.79 -24.29 -25.66
CA ARG A 361 19.77 -24.82 -26.64
C ARG A 361 20.14 -26.28 -26.40
N GLN A 362 19.72 -26.90 -25.29
CA GLN A 362 19.98 -28.32 -25.05
C GLN A 362 19.12 -29.21 -25.97
N SER A 363 19.58 -30.42 -26.27
CA SER A 363 18.93 -31.34 -27.20
C SER A 363 18.73 -32.73 -26.60
N SER A 364 17.77 -32.87 -25.67
CA SER A 364 17.58 -34.14 -24.93
C SER A 364 16.12 -34.59 -24.77
N HIS A 365 15.15 -33.72 -25.03
CA HIS A 365 13.74 -34.01 -24.78
C HIS A 365 12.88 -33.94 -26.04
N ARG A 366 13.46 -34.27 -27.20
CA ARG A 366 12.74 -34.29 -28.47
C ARG A 366 11.81 -35.49 -28.49
N LEU A 367 10.52 -35.26 -28.72
CA LEU A 367 9.59 -36.35 -29.01
C LEU A 367 9.77 -36.84 -30.44
N ARG A 368 9.64 -38.16 -30.64
CA ARG A 368 9.63 -38.76 -31.99
C ARG A 368 8.35 -38.30 -32.70
N GLU A 369 8.50 -37.94 -33.98
CA GLU A 369 7.39 -37.45 -34.81
C GLU A 369 6.21 -38.43 -34.84
N ALA A 370 6.48 -39.73 -34.98
CA ALA A 370 5.45 -40.77 -34.92
C ALA A 370 4.62 -40.77 -33.62
N VAL A 371 5.24 -40.48 -32.46
CA VAL A 371 4.53 -40.41 -31.16
C VAL A 371 3.68 -39.15 -31.09
N LEU A 372 4.22 -38.04 -31.59
CA LEU A 372 3.52 -36.76 -31.63
C LEU A 372 2.29 -36.83 -32.55
N GLU A 373 2.45 -37.30 -33.79
CA GLU A 373 1.37 -37.48 -34.75
C GLU A 373 0.29 -38.43 -34.25
N ALA A 374 0.67 -39.57 -33.68
CA ALA A 374 -0.28 -40.52 -33.09
C ALA A 374 -1.07 -39.89 -31.93
N THR A 375 -0.46 -38.98 -31.17
CA THR A 375 -1.15 -38.25 -30.09
C THR A 375 -2.08 -37.18 -30.68
N LEU A 376 -1.61 -36.36 -31.61
CA LEU A 376 -2.40 -35.32 -32.26
C LEU A 376 -3.62 -35.88 -32.99
N ALA A 377 -3.48 -37.05 -33.64
CA ALA A 377 -4.58 -37.74 -34.31
C ALA A 377 -5.71 -38.18 -33.35
N ARG A 378 -5.38 -38.50 -32.08
CA ARG A 378 -6.38 -38.83 -31.04
C ARG A 378 -7.12 -37.59 -30.51
N HIS A 379 -6.57 -36.40 -30.74
CA HIS A 379 -7.13 -35.12 -30.29
C HIS A 379 -7.62 -34.27 -31.46
N SER A 380 -8.59 -34.78 -32.22
CA SER A 380 -9.13 -34.14 -33.44
C SER A 380 -9.75 -32.75 -33.23
N ARG A 381 -10.03 -32.36 -31.99
CA ARG A 381 -10.61 -31.05 -31.62
C ARG A 381 -9.59 -29.96 -31.29
N LEU A 382 -8.29 -30.26 -31.34
CA LEU A 382 -7.25 -29.25 -31.12
C LEU A 382 -7.20 -28.26 -32.28
N SER A 383 -7.09 -26.97 -31.97
CA SER A 383 -6.84 -25.94 -32.98
C SER A 383 -5.42 -26.00 -33.50
N ASP A 384 -5.16 -25.39 -34.66
CA ASP A 384 -3.82 -25.38 -35.25
C ASP A 384 -2.80 -24.61 -34.38
N GLU A 385 -3.22 -23.54 -33.70
CA GLU A 385 -2.41 -22.86 -32.67
C GLU A 385 -2.03 -23.81 -31.51
N GLN A 386 -2.98 -24.63 -31.04
CA GLN A 386 -2.73 -25.60 -29.98
C GLN A 386 -1.79 -26.72 -30.43
N LYS A 387 -1.96 -27.25 -31.65
CA LYS A 387 -1.04 -28.23 -32.24
C LYS A 387 0.38 -27.65 -32.37
N THR A 388 0.49 -26.43 -32.91
CA THR A 388 1.77 -25.71 -33.01
C THR A 388 2.42 -25.51 -31.64
N ALA A 389 1.63 -25.22 -30.59
CA ALA A 389 2.12 -25.10 -29.23
C ALA A 389 2.61 -26.44 -28.67
N ILE A 390 1.92 -27.56 -28.95
CA ILE A 390 2.35 -28.91 -28.55
C ILE A 390 3.66 -29.26 -29.27
N GLU A 391 3.75 -29.04 -30.58
CA GLU A 391 4.97 -29.22 -31.36
C GLU A 391 6.12 -28.38 -30.80
N HIS A 392 5.86 -27.11 -30.44
CA HIS A 392 6.84 -26.22 -29.83
C HIS A 392 7.39 -26.79 -28.52
N VAL A 393 6.51 -27.22 -27.60
CA VAL A 393 6.96 -27.79 -26.31
C VAL A 393 7.58 -29.18 -26.48
N ALA A 394 7.24 -29.93 -27.53
CA ALA A 394 7.81 -31.23 -27.87
C ALA A 394 9.24 -31.17 -28.48
N LYS A 395 9.74 -29.96 -28.78
CA LYS A 395 11.12 -29.74 -29.28
C LYS A 395 12.18 -30.19 -28.26
N ALA A 396 13.40 -30.35 -28.76
CA ALA A 396 14.54 -30.92 -28.04
C ALA A 396 15.01 -30.14 -26.80
N GLY A 397 14.70 -28.83 -26.73
CA GLY A 397 15.05 -27.91 -25.67
C GLY A 397 14.64 -28.39 -24.27
N ARG A 398 15.46 -28.14 -23.25
CA ARG A 398 15.11 -28.41 -21.85
C ARG A 398 14.27 -27.31 -21.20
N ILE A 399 14.00 -26.22 -21.90
CA ILE A 399 12.99 -25.25 -21.50
C ILE A 399 12.16 -24.81 -22.70
N ALA A 400 10.87 -24.60 -22.49
CA ALA A 400 9.94 -24.06 -23.48
C ALA A 400 8.95 -23.12 -22.79
N ALA A 401 8.43 -22.12 -23.50
CA ALA A 401 7.43 -21.20 -23.00
C ALA A 401 6.19 -21.18 -23.90
N VAL A 402 5.02 -21.12 -23.26
CA VAL A 402 3.73 -20.92 -23.94
C VAL A 402 3.01 -19.75 -23.29
N ILE A 403 2.72 -18.74 -24.10
CA ILE A 403 1.87 -17.61 -23.72
C ILE A 403 0.46 -17.91 -24.21
N GLY A 404 -0.50 -18.02 -23.31
CA GLY A 404 -1.90 -18.25 -23.69
C GLY A 404 -2.82 -17.22 -23.09
N ARG A 405 -3.62 -16.56 -23.94
CA ARG A 405 -4.61 -15.57 -23.51
C ARG A 405 -5.66 -16.21 -22.60
N ALA A 406 -6.32 -15.38 -21.79
CA ALA A 406 -7.32 -15.84 -20.83
C ALA A 406 -8.47 -16.58 -21.55
N GLY A 407 -8.52 -17.91 -21.44
CA GLY A 407 -9.53 -18.74 -22.11
C GLY A 407 -9.10 -19.37 -23.44
N ALA A 408 -7.81 -19.38 -23.76
CA ALA A 408 -7.27 -19.97 -25.01
C ALA A 408 -7.11 -21.51 -25.01
N GLY A 409 -7.61 -22.21 -23.99
CA GLY A 409 -7.53 -23.68 -23.92
C GLY A 409 -6.15 -24.24 -23.53
N LYS A 410 -5.40 -23.51 -22.68
CA LYS A 410 -4.07 -23.94 -22.18
C LYS A 410 -4.09 -25.35 -21.57
N THR A 411 -5.11 -25.68 -20.78
CA THR A 411 -5.25 -26.99 -20.12
C THR A 411 -5.54 -28.12 -21.11
N THR A 412 -6.37 -27.88 -22.13
CA THR A 412 -6.58 -28.82 -23.24
C THR A 412 -5.27 -29.14 -23.97
N MET A 413 -4.47 -28.11 -24.26
CA MET A 413 -3.15 -28.28 -24.88
C MET A 413 -2.21 -29.09 -23.97
N MET A 414 -2.15 -28.76 -22.68
CA MET A 414 -1.29 -29.46 -21.71
C MET A 414 -1.69 -30.93 -21.54
N LYS A 415 -2.98 -31.27 -21.65
CA LYS A 415 -3.45 -32.66 -21.62
C LYS A 415 -2.83 -33.48 -22.76
N ALA A 416 -2.94 -32.98 -23.99
CA ALA A 416 -2.38 -33.66 -25.15
C ALA A 416 -0.84 -33.73 -25.10
N ALA A 417 -0.19 -32.65 -24.65
CA ALA A 417 1.26 -32.63 -24.47
C ALA A 417 1.74 -33.65 -23.40
N ARG A 418 1.02 -33.76 -22.27
CA ARG A 418 1.26 -34.78 -21.24
C ARG A 418 1.21 -36.18 -21.82
N GLU A 419 0.16 -36.50 -22.58
CA GLU A 419 -0.01 -37.82 -23.20
C GLU A 419 1.14 -38.15 -24.17
N ALA A 420 1.59 -37.17 -24.95
CA ALA A 420 2.73 -37.34 -25.85
C ALA A 420 4.05 -37.61 -25.09
N TRP A 421 4.29 -36.90 -23.97
CA TRP A 421 5.47 -37.11 -23.12
C TRP A 421 5.44 -38.46 -22.41
N GLU A 422 4.31 -38.85 -21.83
CA GLU A 422 4.14 -40.14 -21.16
C GLU A 422 4.29 -41.31 -22.14
N ALA A 423 3.73 -41.19 -23.35
CA ALA A 423 3.92 -42.18 -24.42
C ALA A 423 5.40 -42.33 -24.84
N ALA A 424 6.22 -41.29 -24.64
CA ALA A 424 7.65 -41.34 -24.85
C ALA A 424 8.46 -41.74 -23.59
N GLY A 425 7.80 -42.10 -22.49
CA GLY A 425 8.42 -42.59 -21.26
C GLY A 425 8.85 -41.51 -20.27
N TYR A 426 8.45 -40.25 -20.45
CA TYR A 426 8.73 -39.18 -19.50
C TYR A 426 7.72 -39.16 -18.35
N ARG A 427 8.20 -38.82 -17.15
CA ARG A 427 7.36 -38.47 -16.01
C ARG A 427 6.94 -37.01 -16.08
N VAL A 428 5.64 -36.74 -16.15
CA VAL A 428 5.11 -35.36 -16.21
C VAL A 428 4.57 -34.95 -14.84
N VAL A 429 5.06 -33.83 -14.31
CA VAL A 429 4.60 -33.25 -13.05
C VAL A 429 4.37 -31.75 -13.19
N GLY A 430 3.50 -31.17 -12.36
CA GLY A 430 3.09 -29.77 -12.46
C GLY A 430 3.32 -28.95 -11.19
N GLY A 431 3.44 -27.64 -11.38
CA GLY A 431 3.59 -26.67 -10.31
C GLY A 431 2.88 -25.35 -10.64
N ALA A 432 2.27 -24.71 -9.64
CA ALA A 432 1.73 -23.36 -9.77
C ALA A 432 1.88 -22.57 -8.47
N LEU A 433 1.84 -21.23 -8.54
CA LEU A 433 1.91 -20.40 -7.33
C LEU A 433 0.67 -20.60 -6.44
N ALA A 434 -0.51 -20.58 -7.05
CA ALA A 434 -1.79 -20.73 -6.36
C ALA A 434 -2.23 -22.21 -6.31
N GLY A 435 -2.75 -22.64 -5.16
CA GLY A 435 -3.25 -24.01 -4.98
C GLY A 435 -4.40 -24.38 -5.92
N LYS A 436 -5.21 -23.39 -6.33
CA LYS A 436 -6.30 -23.54 -7.30
C LYS A 436 -5.79 -23.80 -8.72
N ALA A 437 -4.73 -23.11 -9.14
CA ALA A 437 -4.12 -23.33 -10.46
C ALA A 437 -3.49 -24.73 -10.55
N ALA A 438 -2.77 -25.15 -9.48
CA ALA A 438 -2.25 -26.53 -9.41
C ALA A 438 -3.37 -27.58 -9.49
N GLU A 439 -4.52 -27.34 -8.86
CA GLU A 439 -5.68 -28.22 -8.96
C GLU A 439 -6.31 -28.24 -10.35
N GLY A 440 -6.44 -27.08 -10.99
CA GLY A 440 -6.95 -26.97 -12.36
C GLY A 440 -6.07 -27.76 -13.33
N LEU A 441 -4.75 -27.65 -13.16
CA LEU A 441 -3.79 -28.42 -13.95
C LEU A 441 -3.94 -29.95 -13.73
N GLU A 442 -4.17 -30.38 -12.49
CA GLU A 442 -4.39 -31.80 -12.17
C GLU A 442 -5.73 -32.32 -12.69
N LYS A 443 -6.82 -31.57 -12.49
CA LYS A 443 -8.17 -31.99 -12.90
C LYS A 443 -8.40 -31.91 -14.41
N GLU A 444 -7.97 -30.83 -15.04
CA GLU A 444 -8.28 -30.58 -16.46
C GLU A 444 -7.27 -31.25 -17.40
N ALA A 445 -5.99 -31.31 -17.00
CA ALA A 445 -4.93 -31.87 -17.85
C ALA A 445 -4.39 -33.23 -17.38
N GLY A 446 -4.80 -33.72 -16.20
CA GLY A 446 -4.35 -34.99 -15.64
C GLY A 446 -2.90 -34.97 -15.13
N ILE A 447 -2.32 -33.78 -14.88
CA ILE A 447 -0.92 -33.64 -14.47
C ILE A 447 -0.84 -33.53 -12.94
N ILE A 448 -0.14 -34.46 -12.29
CA ILE A 448 0.06 -34.43 -10.83
C ILE A 448 0.76 -33.13 -10.42
N SER A 449 0.06 -32.27 -9.69
CA SER A 449 0.46 -30.87 -9.50
C SER A 449 0.45 -30.42 -8.04
N ARG A 450 1.35 -29.50 -7.68
CA ARG A 450 1.45 -28.95 -6.31
C ARG A 450 1.78 -27.45 -6.34
N THR A 451 1.69 -26.79 -5.20
CA THR A 451 2.19 -25.41 -5.10
C THR A 451 3.71 -25.39 -5.19
N LEU A 452 4.29 -24.31 -5.74
CA LEU A 452 5.75 -24.16 -5.84
C LEU A 452 6.45 -24.28 -4.48
N SER A 453 5.89 -23.67 -3.43
CA SER A 453 6.43 -23.80 -2.06
C SER A 453 6.39 -25.25 -1.53
N ALA A 454 5.40 -26.06 -1.94
CA ALA A 454 5.35 -27.46 -1.55
C ALA A 454 6.43 -28.29 -2.27
N TRP A 455 6.76 -27.95 -3.52
CA TRP A 455 7.88 -28.54 -4.25
C TRP A 455 9.22 -28.19 -3.59
N GLU A 456 9.47 -26.92 -3.31
CA GLU A 456 10.68 -26.45 -2.62
C GLU A 456 10.89 -27.16 -1.27
N LEU A 457 9.82 -27.29 -0.47
CA LEU A 457 9.87 -27.98 0.80
C LEU A 457 10.26 -29.46 0.63
N ARG A 458 9.63 -30.16 -0.33
CA ARG A 458 9.93 -31.58 -0.59
C ARG A 458 11.35 -31.79 -1.10
N TRP A 459 11.81 -30.95 -2.02
CA TRP A 459 13.19 -30.99 -2.49
C TRP A 459 14.19 -30.76 -1.36
N SER A 460 13.90 -29.84 -0.43
CA SER A 460 14.74 -29.62 0.76
C SER A 460 14.78 -30.81 1.72
N GLN A 461 13.78 -31.70 1.65
CA GLN A 461 13.70 -32.95 2.42
C GLN A 461 14.20 -34.17 1.63
N GLY A 462 14.76 -33.99 0.43
CA GLY A 462 15.20 -35.11 -0.41
C GLY A 462 14.07 -35.87 -1.10
N ARG A 463 12.82 -35.40 -1.04
CA ARG A 463 11.64 -36.09 -1.61
C ARG A 463 11.27 -35.52 -2.97
N ASN A 464 10.74 -36.37 -3.85
CA ASN A 464 10.20 -36.00 -5.17
C ASN A 464 11.18 -35.15 -6.00
N GLN A 465 12.46 -35.53 -6.01
CA GLN A 465 13.50 -34.89 -6.82
C GLN A 465 13.13 -34.96 -8.32
N LEU A 466 13.62 -33.99 -9.07
CA LEU A 466 13.57 -34.01 -10.53
C LEU A 466 14.76 -34.82 -11.06
N ASP A 467 14.61 -35.35 -12.27
CA ASP A 467 15.63 -36.12 -12.97
C ASP A 467 15.53 -35.86 -14.49
N ALA A 468 16.47 -36.39 -15.27
CA ALA A 468 16.51 -36.23 -16.73
C ALA A 468 15.35 -36.89 -17.48
N GLY A 469 14.56 -37.74 -16.81
CA GLY A 469 13.34 -38.35 -17.33
C GLY A 469 12.07 -37.57 -16.96
N THR A 470 12.21 -36.37 -16.38
CA THR A 470 11.07 -35.59 -15.87
C THR A 470 10.80 -34.35 -16.71
N VAL A 471 9.52 -34.12 -17.03
CA VAL A 471 8.99 -32.86 -17.57
C VAL A 471 8.20 -32.15 -16.47
N PHE A 472 8.67 -30.98 -16.05
CA PHE A 472 8.03 -30.12 -15.08
C PHE A 472 7.25 -29.01 -15.79
N ILE A 473 5.95 -28.95 -15.58
CA ILE A 473 5.07 -27.92 -16.14
C ILE A 473 4.79 -26.87 -15.06
N LEU A 474 5.17 -25.62 -15.30
CA LEU A 474 4.87 -24.50 -14.44
C LEU A 474 3.70 -23.71 -15.03
N ASP A 475 2.51 -23.81 -14.44
CA ASP A 475 1.31 -23.07 -14.85
C ASP A 475 1.15 -21.76 -14.08
N GLU A 476 0.46 -20.79 -14.70
CA GLU A 476 0.33 -19.41 -14.25
C GLU A 476 1.68 -18.75 -13.93
N ALA A 477 2.68 -19.03 -14.78
CA ALA A 477 4.06 -18.57 -14.64
C ALA A 477 4.21 -17.04 -14.54
N GLY A 478 3.25 -16.29 -15.06
CA GLY A 478 3.20 -14.83 -15.00
C GLY A 478 3.20 -14.25 -13.57
N MET A 479 2.75 -15.02 -12.57
CA MET A 479 2.72 -14.58 -11.17
C MET A 479 3.99 -14.95 -10.37
N VAL A 480 4.93 -15.68 -10.96
CA VAL A 480 6.12 -16.18 -10.26
C VAL A 480 7.20 -15.10 -10.21
N SER A 481 7.75 -14.86 -9.02
CA SER A 481 8.81 -13.86 -8.79
C SER A 481 10.15 -14.30 -9.39
N SER A 482 11.06 -13.34 -9.65
CA SER A 482 12.40 -13.65 -10.16
C SER A 482 13.16 -14.63 -9.27
N ARG A 483 13.05 -14.50 -7.94
CA ARG A 483 13.75 -15.38 -6.99
C ARG A 483 13.23 -16.82 -7.07
N GLN A 484 11.91 -16.99 -7.07
CA GLN A 484 11.31 -18.31 -7.14
C GLN A 484 11.55 -18.96 -8.50
N MET A 485 11.40 -18.23 -9.61
CA MET A 485 11.68 -18.74 -10.95
C MET A 485 13.14 -19.21 -11.10
N ALA A 486 14.10 -18.44 -10.56
CA ALA A 486 15.51 -18.82 -10.55
C ALA A 486 15.76 -20.17 -9.85
N CYS A 487 15.05 -20.45 -8.74
CA CYS A 487 15.14 -21.73 -8.03
C CYS A 487 14.70 -22.93 -8.91
N PHE A 488 13.59 -22.79 -9.65
CA PHE A 488 13.09 -23.85 -10.52
C PHE A 488 13.98 -24.05 -11.77
N ILE A 489 14.50 -22.98 -12.35
CA ILE A 489 15.48 -23.06 -13.45
C ILE A 489 16.77 -23.73 -12.96
N GLU A 490 17.25 -23.40 -11.77
CA GLU A 490 18.43 -24.04 -11.18
C GLU A 490 18.19 -25.54 -10.93
N ALA A 491 17.03 -25.91 -10.40
CA ALA A 491 16.65 -27.30 -10.20
C ALA A 491 16.64 -28.10 -11.51
N ALA A 492 16.02 -27.56 -12.57
CA ALA A 492 16.01 -28.18 -13.90
C ALA A 492 17.41 -28.27 -14.49
N THR A 493 18.24 -27.22 -14.32
CA THR A 493 19.64 -27.20 -14.78
C THR A 493 20.46 -28.31 -14.13
N ARG A 494 20.33 -28.50 -12.81
CA ARG A 494 21.10 -29.51 -12.05
C ARG A 494 20.67 -30.94 -12.34
N THR A 495 19.37 -31.17 -12.48
CA THR A 495 18.80 -32.52 -12.60
C THR A 495 18.68 -33.00 -14.04
N GLY A 496 18.79 -32.09 -15.01
CA GLY A 496 18.62 -32.39 -16.43
C GLY A 496 17.16 -32.46 -16.88
N ALA A 497 16.19 -32.19 -15.99
CA ALA A 497 14.77 -32.18 -16.30
C ALA A 497 14.41 -31.10 -17.35
N LYS A 498 13.28 -31.29 -18.04
CA LYS A 498 12.68 -30.26 -18.89
C LYS A 498 11.70 -29.40 -18.11
N LEU A 499 11.75 -28.09 -18.32
CA LEU A 499 10.85 -27.10 -17.72
C LEU A 499 9.93 -26.48 -18.81
N VAL A 500 8.62 -26.57 -18.65
CA VAL A 500 7.65 -25.96 -19.56
C VAL A 500 6.92 -24.86 -18.81
N LEU A 501 7.10 -23.61 -19.23
CA LEU A 501 6.49 -22.43 -18.61
C LEU A 501 5.20 -22.08 -19.36
N VAL A 502 4.07 -22.07 -18.67
CA VAL A 502 2.76 -21.75 -19.24
C VAL A 502 2.15 -20.61 -18.45
N GLY A 503 1.68 -19.57 -19.14
CA GLY A 503 1.12 -18.40 -18.45
C GLY A 503 0.65 -17.30 -19.39
N ASP A 504 0.29 -16.17 -18.79
CA ASP A 504 -0.08 -14.95 -19.50
C ASP A 504 0.61 -13.77 -18.77
N PRO A 505 1.62 -13.12 -19.37
CA PRO A 505 2.35 -12.03 -18.71
C PRO A 505 1.50 -10.77 -18.52
N GLU A 506 0.35 -10.69 -19.20
CA GLU A 506 -0.56 -9.54 -19.13
C GLU A 506 -1.60 -9.69 -18.01
N GLN A 507 -1.73 -10.86 -17.39
CA GLN A 507 -2.55 -11.05 -16.17
C GLN A 507 -1.85 -10.48 -14.92
N LEU A 508 -2.28 -10.90 -13.73
CA LEU A 508 -1.77 -10.37 -12.46
C LEU A 508 -0.26 -10.57 -12.33
N GLN A 509 0.39 -9.51 -11.88
CA GLN A 509 1.84 -9.46 -11.71
C GLN A 509 2.27 -10.20 -10.42
N PRO A 510 3.54 -10.61 -10.33
CA PRO A 510 4.09 -11.17 -9.10
C PRO A 510 3.98 -10.18 -7.93
N ILE A 511 3.72 -10.70 -6.74
CA ILE A 511 3.68 -9.89 -5.51
C ILE A 511 5.11 -9.45 -5.14
N GLU A 512 6.05 -10.39 -5.20
CA GLU A 512 7.47 -10.13 -4.96
C GLU A 512 8.17 -9.56 -6.21
N ALA A 513 9.43 -9.19 -6.06
CA ALA A 513 10.23 -8.55 -7.09
C ALA A 513 10.33 -9.35 -8.42
N GLY A 514 10.12 -8.62 -9.52
CA GLY A 514 10.44 -9.02 -10.90
C GLY A 514 9.31 -9.75 -11.65
N ALA A 515 9.34 -9.66 -12.97
CA ALA A 515 8.43 -10.31 -13.91
C ALA A 515 9.16 -11.39 -14.74
N ALA A 516 9.55 -12.48 -14.08
CA ALA A 516 10.49 -13.46 -14.62
C ALA A 516 10.00 -14.17 -15.89
N PHE A 517 8.74 -14.59 -15.92
CA PHE A 517 8.18 -15.33 -17.05
C PHE A 517 8.25 -14.54 -18.36
N ARG A 518 7.85 -13.26 -18.35
CA ARG A 518 7.97 -12.36 -19.50
C ARG A 518 9.42 -12.26 -19.96
N ALA A 519 10.33 -11.97 -19.03
CA ALA A 519 11.74 -11.78 -19.34
C ALA A 519 12.41 -13.04 -19.93
N ILE A 520 11.98 -14.24 -19.52
CA ILE A 520 12.45 -15.51 -20.08
C ILE A 520 11.82 -15.76 -21.45
N ALA A 521 10.49 -15.67 -21.58
CA ALA A 521 9.77 -15.93 -22.82
C ALA A 521 10.29 -15.06 -23.98
N ASP A 522 10.55 -13.77 -23.73
CA ASP A 522 11.12 -12.84 -24.72
C ASP A 522 12.51 -13.26 -25.24
N ARG A 523 13.25 -14.09 -24.47
CA ARG A 523 14.63 -14.50 -24.79
C ARG A 523 14.74 -15.90 -25.37
N ILE A 524 13.91 -16.84 -24.92
CA ILE A 524 13.92 -18.22 -25.41
C ILE A 524 12.94 -18.45 -26.56
N GLY A 525 12.06 -17.48 -26.83
CA GLY A 525 10.91 -17.63 -27.72
C GLY A 525 9.75 -18.34 -27.04
N TYR A 526 8.55 -18.23 -27.62
CA TYR A 526 7.36 -18.88 -27.08
C TYR A 526 6.42 -19.29 -28.21
N ALA A 527 5.54 -20.25 -27.94
CA ALA A 527 4.32 -20.43 -28.71
C ALA A 527 3.20 -19.58 -28.11
N GLU A 528 2.38 -18.96 -28.96
CA GLU A 528 1.27 -18.12 -28.53
C GLU A 528 -0.07 -18.78 -28.84
N LEU A 529 -0.99 -18.76 -27.87
CA LEU A 529 -2.39 -19.13 -28.04
C LEU A 529 -3.22 -17.86 -27.93
N GLU A 530 -3.51 -17.23 -29.07
CA GLU A 530 -4.24 -15.97 -29.15
C GLU A 530 -5.75 -16.19 -29.16
N THR A 531 -6.21 -17.29 -29.77
CA THR A 531 -7.64 -17.53 -29.97
C THR A 531 -8.36 -17.79 -28.64
N ILE A 532 -9.34 -16.94 -28.31
CA ILE A 532 -10.12 -17.04 -27.07
C ILE A 532 -11.42 -17.81 -27.32
N TYR A 533 -11.58 -18.96 -26.68
CA TYR A 533 -12.76 -19.82 -26.80
C TYR A 533 -13.79 -19.62 -25.69
N ARG A 534 -13.45 -18.84 -24.66
CA ARG A 534 -14.26 -18.71 -23.44
C ARG A 534 -15.57 -17.95 -23.69
N GLN A 535 -15.51 -16.81 -24.37
CA GLN A 535 -16.70 -15.99 -24.62
C GLN A 535 -17.51 -16.55 -25.80
N ARG A 536 -18.84 -16.52 -25.68
CA ARG A 536 -19.74 -17.02 -26.73
C ARG A 536 -19.83 -16.08 -27.93
N GLU A 537 -19.93 -14.78 -27.68
CA GLU A 537 -20.09 -13.74 -28.71
C GLU A 537 -18.75 -13.27 -29.27
N GLN A 538 -18.68 -13.03 -30.58
CA GLN A 538 -17.43 -12.64 -31.25
C GLN A 538 -16.91 -11.28 -30.73
N TRP A 539 -17.78 -10.28 -30.57
CA TRP A 539 -17.37 -8.96 -30.09
C TRP A 539 -16.78 -8.99 -28.67
N MET A 540 -17.22 -9.93 -27.81
CA MET A 540 -16.67 -10.10 -26.46
C MET A 540 -15.28 -10.75 -26.52
N ARG A 541 -15.03 -11.65 -27.49
CA ARG A 541 -13.69 -12.21 -27.76
C ARG A 541 -12.75 -11.10 -28.22
N ASP A 542 -13.20 -10.27 -29.16
CA ASP A 542 -12.42 -9.14 -29.69
C ASP A 542 -12.08 -8.14 -28.57
N ALA A 543 -13.05 -7.78 -27.73
CA ALA A 543 -12.82 -6.91 -26.57
C ALA A 543 -11.87 -7.55 -25.54
N SER A 544 -11.94 -8.86 -25.32
CA SER A 544 -11.02 -9.59 -24.43
C SER A 544 -9.60 -9.62 -24.98
N LEU A 545 -9.44 -9.75 -26.30
CA LEU A 545 -8.16 -9.66 -26.99
C LEU A 545 -7.58 -8.24 -26.93
N ASP A 546 -8.42 -7.20 -27.08
CA ASP A 546 -8.01 -5.81 -26.91
C ASP A 546 -7.52 -5.53 -25.48
N LEU A 547 -8.19 -6.06 -24.45
CA LEU A 547 -7.68 -5.98 -23.08
C LEU A 547 -6.31 -6.66 -22.93
N ALA A 548 -6.14 -7.85 -23.50
CA ALA A 548 -4.87 -8.57 -23.45
C ALA A 548 -3.73 -7.82 -24.17
N ARG A 549 -4.03 -7.14 -25.28
CA ARG A 549 -3.07 -6.29 -26.02
C ARG A 549 -2.85 -4.93 -25.36
N GLY A 550 -3.58 -4.62 -24.29
CA GLY A 550 -3.52 -3.36 -23.56
C GLY A 550 -4.27 -2.21 -24.21
N ASN A 551 -5.11 -2.48 -25.21
CA ASN A 551 -6.02 -1.52 -25.84
C ASN A 551 -7.28 -1.31 -24.97
N VAL A 552 -7.10 -0.96 -23.70
CA VAL A 552 -8.19 -0.86 -22.71
C VAL A 552 -9.30 0.09 -23.17
N GLY A 553 -8.94 1.19 -23.86
CA GLY A 553 -9.91 2.12 -24.42
C GLY A 553 -10.90 1.46 -25.40
N LYS A 554 -10.40 0.69 -26.37
CA LYS A 554 -11.23 -0.02 -27.35
C LYS A 554 -12.15 -1.04 -26.69
N ALA A 555 -11.61 -1.81 -25.74
CA ALA A 555 -12.42 -2.78 -25.01
C ALA A 555 -13.54 -2.10 -24.20
N VAL A 556 -13.22 -1.02 -23.47
CA VAL A 556 -14.22 -0.26 -22.71
C VAL A 556 -15.27 0.36 -23.63
N GLU A 557 -14.89 0.83 -24.82
CA GLU A 557 -15.81 1.32 -25.84
C GLU A 557 -16.72 0.21 -26.39
N ALA A 558 -16.18 -0.98 -26.68
CA ALA A 558 -16.98 -2.12 -27.11
C ALA A 558 -18.02 -2.53 -26.06
N TYR A 559 -17.64 -2.63 -24.79
CA TYR A 559 -18.59 -2.89 -23.71
C TYR A 559 -19.60 -1.73 -23.55
N ARG A 560 -19.17 -0.47 -23.71
CA ARG A 560 -20.07 0.69 -23.63
C ARG A 560 -21.11 0.68 -24.76
N ALA A 561 -20.69 0.40 -25.99
CA ALA A 561 -21.57 0.31 -27.15
C ALA A 561 -22.64 -0.77 -26.99
N ASN A 562 -22.32 -1.85 -26.26
CA ASN A 562 -23.25 -2.92 -25.92
C ASN A 562 -24.00 -2.70 -24.59
N GLY A 563 -23.98 -1.49 -24.02
CA GLY A 563 -24.71 -1.15 -22.79
C GLY A 563 -24.16 -1.79 -21.51
N ARG A 564 -22.94 -2.32 -21.54
CA ARG A 564 -22.32 -3.08 -20.43
C ARG A 564 -21.45 -2.25 -19.49
N MET A 565 -21.29 -0.96 -19.77
CA MET A 565 -20.58 -0.01 -18.92
C MET A 565 -21.59 0.89 -18.20
N ILE A 566 -21.85 0.61 -16.93
CA ILE A 566 -22.93 1.22 -16.15
C ILE A 566 -22.33 2.22 -15.16
N GLY A 567 -22.36 3.50 -15.54
CA GLY A 567 -21.94 4.60 -14.68
C GLY A 567 -23.08 5.08 -13.78
N ALA A 568 -22.79 5.36 -12.52
CA ALA A 568 -23.64 6.16 -11.64
C ALA A 568 -22.85 7.38 -11.14
N GLU A 569 -23.50 8.40 -10.56
CA GLU A 569 -22.76 9.59 -10.10
C GLU A 569 -21.78 9.21 -8.98
N LEU A 570 -22.28 8.47 -7.98
CA LEU A 570 -21.54 8.03 -6.82
C LEU A 570 -21.28 6.52 -6.84
N LYS A 571 -20.17 6.10 -6.19
CA LYS A 571 -19.84 4.68 -6.02
C LYS A 571 -20.96 3.91 -5.32
N ALA A 572 -21.59 4.51 -4.31
CA ALA A 572 -22.67 3.87 -3.55
C ALA A 572 -23.90 3.54 -4.43
N GLU A 573 -24.23 4.41 -5.39
CA GLU A 573 -25.29 4.15 -6.37
C GLU A 573 -24.90 3.03 -7.32
N ALA A 574 -23.66 3.03 -7.82
CA ALA A 574 -23.16 1.96 -8.68
C ALA A 574 -23.24 0.58 -7.99
N VAL A 575 -22.96 0.51 -6.69
CA VAL A 575 -23.11 -0.70 -5.87
C VAL A 575 -24.57 -1.15 -5.79
N ARG A 576 -25.51 -0.23 -5.53
CA ARG A 576 -26.95 -0.56 -5.48
C ARG A 576 -27.45 -1.09 -6.81
N ASN A 577 -27.06 -0.43 -7.91
CA ASN A 577 -27.43 -0.85 -9.27
C ASN A 577 -26.87 -2.24 -9.60
N LEU A 578 -25.61 -2.49 -9.24
CA LEU A 578 -24.97 -3.80 -9.41
C LEU A 578 -25.77 -4.90 -8.72
N VAL A 579 -26.11 -4.72 -7.44
CA VAL A 579 -26.86 -5.73 -6.67
C VAL A 579 -28.28 -5.89 -7.21
N ALA A 580 -28.95 -4.81 -7.61
CA ALA A 580 -30.28 -4.87 -8.19
C ALA A 580 -30.28 -5.67 -9.50
N ASP A 581 -29.34 -5.40 -10.39
CA ASP A 581 -29.16 -6.15 -11.63
C ASP A 581 -28.77 -7.61 -11.36
N TRP A 582 -27.86 -7.86 -10.41
CA TRP A 582 -27.50 -9.23 -10.01
C TRP A 582 -28.71 -10.01 -9.51
N ASN A 583 -29.55 -9.39 -8.69
CA ASN A 583 -30.75 -10.02 -8.17
C ASN A 583 -31.76 -10.32 -9.27
N ARG A 584 -32.03 -9.35 -10.16
CA ARG A 584 -32.90 -9.55 -11.33
C ARG A 584 -32.40 -10.70 -12.21
N ASP A 585 -31.10 -10.76 -12.44
CA ASP A 585 -30.47 -11.73 -13.33
C ASP A 585 -30.10 -13.05 -12.62
N TYR A 586 -30.45 -13.21 -11.33
CA TYR A 586 -30.05 -14.38 -10.54
C TYR A 586 -30.73 -15.65 -11.06
N ASP A 587 -29.89 -16.62 -11.41
CA ASP A 587 -30.30 -17.93 -11.91
C ASP A 587 -29.43 -18.99 -11.22
N PRO A 588 -30.01 -19.84 -10.35
CA PRO A 588 -29.25 -20.85 -9.60
C PRO A 588 -28.65 -21.95 -10.50
N THR A 589 -29.07 -22.03 -11.76
CA THR A 589 -28.52 -22.98 -12.75
C THR A 589 -27.26 -22.45 -13.43
N LYS A 590 -27.01 -21.13 -13.36
CA LYS A 590 -25.86 -20.47 -13.97
C LYS A 590 -24.85 -20.02 -12.93
N THR A 591 -23.57 -20.17 -13.26
CA THR A 591 -22.50 -19.66 -12.41
C THR A 591 -22.37 -18.15 -12.58
N THR A 592 -22.61 -17.40 -11.50
CA THR A 592 -22.49 -15.94 -11.49
C THR A 592 -21.50 -15.48 -10.41
N LEU A 593 -20.64 -14.53 -10.73
CA LEU A 593 -19.65 -13.98 -9.80
C LEU A 593 -19.60 -12.46 -9.83
N ILE A 594 -19.66 -11.85 -8.65
CA ILE A 594 -19.39 -10.42 -8.49
C ILE A 594 -17.89 -10.23 -8.19
N LEU A 595 -17.23 -9.31 -8.89
CA LEU A 595 -15.81 -9.03 -8.71
C LEU A 595 -15.59 -7.59 -8.27
N ALA A 596 -14.78 -7.42 -7.24
CA ALA A 596 -14.25 -6.12 -6.83
C ALA A 596 -12.75 -6.25 -6.55
N HIS A 597 -11.99 -5.16 -6.65
CA HIS A 597 -10.59 -5.22 -6.26
C HIS A 597 -10.45 -5.42 -4.74
N LEU A 598 -11.39 -4.84 -4.00
CA LEU A 598 -11.20 -4.52 -2.62
C LEU A 598 -12.06 -5.38 -1.68
N ARG A 599 -11.50 -5.90 -0.58
CA ARG A 599 -12.23 -6.87 0.27
C ARG A 599 -13.46 -6.32 1.07
N ARG A 600 -13.52 -5.04 1.51
CA ARG A 600 -14.74 -4.43 2.10
C ARG A 600 -15.84 -4.32 1.07
N ASP A 601 -15.47 -4.04 -0.19
CA ASP A 601 -16.45 -3.97 -1.25
C ASP A 601 -17.00 -5.38 -1.51
N VAL A 602 -16.12 -6.40 -1.54
CA VAL A 602 -16.53 -7.81 -1.62
C VAL A 602 -17.46 -8.21 -0.48
N ARG A 603 -17.11 -7.85 0.77
CA ARG A 603 -17.91 -8.14 1.96
C ARG A 603 -19.30 -7.52 1.87
N MET A 604 -19.35 -6.21 1.61
CA MET A 604 -20.60 -5.47 1.41
C MET A 604 -21.44 -6.08 0.27
N LEU A 605 -20.82 -6.44 -0.86
CA LEU A 605 -21.51 -7.04 -2.00
C LEU A 605 -22.07 -8.43 -1.67
N ASN A 606 -21.35 -9.24 -0.90
CA ASN A 606 -21.82 -10.54 -0.41
C ASN A 606 -23.04 -10.41 0.50
N GLU A 607 -22.97 -9.51 1.49
CA GLU A 607 -24.07 -9.26 2.42
C GLU A 607 -25.32 -8.76 1.69
N MET A 608 -25.17 -7.79 0.78
CA MET A 608 -26.27 -7.26 -0.02
C MET A 608 -26.86 -8.30 -0.98
N ALA A 609 -26.02 -9.12 -1.63
CA ALA A 609 -26.46 -10.17 -2.55
C ALA A 609 -27.26 -11.25 -1.80
N ARG A 610 -26.73 -11.76 -0.68
CA ARG A 610 -27.43 -12.76 0.14
C ARG A 610 -28.76 -12.23 0.66
N SER A 611 -28.79 -10.99 1.15
CA SER A 611 -30.03 -10.37 1.66
C SER A 611 -31.15 -10.41 0.62
N LYS A 612 -30.84 -10.19 -0.67
CA LYS A 612 -31.83 -10.31 -1.76
C LYS A 612 -32.32 -11.73 -2.01
N LEU A 613 -31.50 -12.75 -1.78
CA LEU A 613 -31.95 -14.14 -1.90
C LEU A 613 -32.85 -14.56 -0.73
N VAL A 614 -32.57 -14.04 0.47
CA VAL A 614 -33.42 -14.24 1.66
C VAL A 614 -34.77 -13.53 1.50
N GLU A 615 -34.77 -12.26 1.07
CA GLU A 615 -36.00 -11.50 0.77
C GLU A 615 -36.90 -12.22 -0.25
N ARG A 616 -36.31 -12.96 -1.20
CA ARG A 616 -37.04 -13.73 -2.23
C ARG A 616 -37.42 -15.15 -1.79
N GLY A 617 -37.01 -15.60 -0.60
CA GLY A 617 -37.21 -16.96 -0.13
C GLY A 617 -36.44 -18.04 -0.89
N ILE A 618 -35.43 -17.67 -1.68
CA ILE A 618 -34.57 -18.63 -2.41
C ILE A 618 -33.62 -19.34 -1.44
N VAL A 619 -33.14 -18.59 -0.45
CA VAL A 619 -32.26 -19.08 0.62
C VAL A 619 -32.94 -18.72 1.93
N GLY A 620 -32.96 -19.65 2.89
CA GLY A 620 -33.51 -19.36 4.23
C GLY A 620 -32.61 -18.40 5.02
N GLU A 621 -33.12 -17.89 6.15
CA GLU A 621 -32.32 -17.08 7.09
C GLU A 621 -30.99 -17.75 7.45
N GLY A 622 -31.03 -19.09 7.61
CA GLY A 622 -29.87 -19.94 7.85
C GLY A 622 -29.51 -20.05 9.32
N PHE A 623 -28.46 -20.82 9.57
CA PHE A 623 -27.94 -21.05 10.91
C PHE A 623 -26.68 -20.22 11.11
N ALA A 624 -26.55 -19.64 12.30
CA ALA A 624 -25.35 -18.93 12.69
C ALA A 624 -24.14 -19.87 12.67
N PHE A 625 -23.08 -19.41 12.04
CA PHE A 625 -21.81 -20.08 11.92
C PHE A 625 -20.72 -19.03 12.12
N ARG A 626 -19.90 -19.22 13.15
CA ARG A 626 -18.85 -18.26 13.48
C ARG A 626 -17.58 -18.57 12.70
N THR A 627 -17.35 -17.75 11.68
CA THR A 627 -16.17 -17.84 10.81
C THR A 627 -14.97 -17.14 11.46
N ALA A 628 -13.78 -17.27 10.85
CA ALA A 628 -12.57 -16.55 11.25
C ALA A 628 -12.70 -15.03 11.10
N ASP A 629 -13.53 -14.61 10.14
CA ASP A 629 -13.84 -13.22 9.79
C ASP A 629 -15.28 -12.87 10.23
N GLY A 630 -15.69 -13.34 11.41
CA GLY A 630 -16.96 -12.96 12.08
C GLY A 630 -18.13 -13.93 11.87
N ASN A 631 -19.27 -13.62 12.50
CA ASN A 631 -20.48 -14.43 12.39
C ASN A 631 -21.06 -14.32 10.97
N ARG A 632 -21.50 -15.44 10.42
CA ARG A 632 -22.26 -15.52 9.17
C ARG A 632 -23.42 -16.46 9.37
N ASN A 633 -24.53 -16.17 8.71
CA ASN A 633 -25.60 -17.15 8.60
C ASN A 633 -25.41 -17.93 7.29
N PHE A 634 -25.51 -19.25 7.40
CA PHE A 634 -25.46 -20.15 6.27
C PHE A 634 -26.74 -20.98 6.20
N ALA A 635 -27.32 -21.08 5.02
CA ALA A 635 -28.48 -21.88 4.71
C ALA A 635 -28.19 -22.79 3.52
N ALA A 636 -29.01 -23.82 3.34
CA ALA A 636 -29.03 -24.57 2.10
C ALA A 636 -29.26 -23.62 0.91
N GLY A 637 -28.47 -23.77 -0.15
CA GLY A 637 -28.44 -22.90 -1.31
C GLY A 637 -27.39 -21.79 -1.27
N ASP A 638 -26.79 -21.47 -0.11
CA ASP A 638 -25.77 -20.43 -0.01
C ASP A 638 -24.52 -20.77 -0.84
N GLN A 639 -24.01 -19.79 -1.58
CA GLN A 639 -22.69 -19.87 -2.22
C GLN A 639 -21.62 -19.40 -1.24
N ILE A 640 -20.55 -20.16 -1.09
CA ILE A 640 -19.48 -19.92 -0.11
C ILE A 640 -18.09 -19.95 -0.76
N VAL A 641 -17.11 -19.38 -0.05
CA VAL A 641 -15.70 -19.40 -0.42
C VAL A 641 -14.83 -19.84 0.76
N PHE A 642 -13.89 -20.75 0.50
CA PHE A 642 -12.88 -21.17 1.48
C PHE A 642 -11.73 -20.17 1.52
N LEU A 643 -11.28 -19.78 2.71
CA LEU A 643 -10.25 -18.76 2.92
C LEU A 643 -8.89 -19.31 3.34
N LYS A 644 -8.80 -20.59 3.71
CA LYS A 644 -7.57 -21.26 4.14
C LYS A 644 -7.47 -22.64 3.50
N ASN A 645 -6.25 -23.12 3.31
CA ASN A 645 -6.03 -24.50 2.88
C ASN A 645 -6.22 -25.43 4.08
N GLU A 646 -6.98 -26.52 3.90
CA GLU A 646 -7.13 -27.58 4.89
C GLU A 646 -7.09 -28.95 4.20
N GLY A 647 -6.00 -29.68 4.43
CA GLY A 647 -5.70 -30.92 3.73
C GLY A 647 -6.64 -32.06 4.10
N SER A 648 -7.08 -32.13 5.35
CA SER A 648 -7.99 -33.17 5.86
C SER A 648 -9.37 -33.13 5.18
N LEU A 649 -9.86 -31.91 4.88
CA LEU A 649 -11.10 -31.68 4.14
C LEU A 649 -10.88 -31.66 2.62
N GLY A 650 -9.62 -31.58 2.17
CA GLY A 650 -9.24 -31.38 0.78
C GLY A 650 -9.72 -30.03 0.20
N VAL A 651 -9.87 -29.00 1.04
CA VAL A 651 -10.33 -27.66 0.64
C VAL A 651 -9.15 -26.68 0.56
N LYS A 652 -9.25 -25.70 -0.33
CA LYS A 652 -8.17 -24.73 -0.61
C LYS A 652 -8.68 -23.30 -0.58
N ASN A 653 -7.79 -22.37 -0.24
CA ASN A 653 -8.09 -20.94 -0.27
C ASN A 653 -8.50 -20.49 -1.69
N GLY A 654 -9.67 -19.85 -1.79
CA GLY A 654 -10.29 -19.37 -3.04
C GLY A 654 -11.18 -20.39 -3.75
N MET A 655 -11.37 -21.58 -3.19
CA MET A 655 -12.32 -22.57 -3.69
C MET A 655 -13.76 -22.09 -3.39
N LEU A 656 -14.66 -22.22 -4.36
CA LEU A 656 -16.09 -21.95 -4.19
C LEU A 656 -16.82 -23.25 -3.85
N GLY A 657 -17.90 -23.14 -3.07
CA GLY A 657 -18.80 -24.24 -2.77
C GLY A 657 -20.24 -23.76 -2.69
N LYS A 658 -21.18 -24.71 -2.72
CA LYS A 658 -22.61 -24.47 -2.50
C LYS A 658 -23.05 -25.28 -1.29
N ILE A 659 -23.73 -24.66 -0.35
CA ILE A 659 -24.24 -25.35 0.82
C ILE A 659 -25.46 -26.17 0.43
N VAL A 660 -25.44 -27.46 0.74
CA VAL A 660 -26.57 -28.38 0.51
C VAL A 660 -27.35 -28.62 1.79
N GLU A 661 -26.67 -28.61 2.93
CA GLU A 661 -27.27 -28.76 4.25
C GLU A 661 -26.61 -27.75 5.18
N ALA A 662 -27.43 -27.04 5.95
CA ALA A 662 -26.96 -26.17 7.01
C ALA A 662 -27.65 -26.58 8.31
N SER A 663 -26.88 -26.58 9.38
CA SER A 663 -27.31 -26.87 10.74
C SER A 663 -26.47 -26.02 11.72
N PRO A 664 -26.86 -25.89 12.99
CA PRO A 664 -26.07 -25.14 13.96
C PRO A 664 -24.61 -25.63 14.02
N ASN A 665 -23.65 -24.73 13.81
CA ASN A 665 -22.19 -25.00 13.80
C ASN A 665 -21.69 -26.04 12.76
N ARG A 666 -22.54 -26.48 11.83
CA ARG A 666 -22.18 -27.48 10.82
C ARG A 666 -22.85 -27.17 9.49
N VAL A 667 -22.05 -27.13 8.44
CA VAL A 667 -22.55 -27.03 7.06
C VAL A 667 -21.99 -28.15 6.21
N VAL A 668 -22.79 -28.66 5.30
CA VAL A 668 -22.35 -29.58 4.26
C VAL A 668 -22.31 -28.79 2.97
N ALA A 669 -21.11 -28.70 2.40
CA ALA A 669 -20.86 -27.96 1.18
C ALA A 669 -20.56 -28.92 0.04
N GLU A 670 -21.24 -28.75 -1.07
CA GLU A 670 -20.87 -29.33 -2.35
C GLU A 670 -19.76 -28.47 -2.98
N ILE A 671 -18.67 -29.12 -3.35
CA ILE A 671 -17.53 -28.50 -4.02
C ILE A 671 -17.19 -29.29 -5.29
N GLY A 672 -16.64 -28.58 -6.29
CA GLY A 672 -16.35 -29.14 -7.60
C GLY A 672 -17.45 -28.83 -8.62
N ALA A 673 -17.28 -29.34 -9.84
CA ALA A 673 -18.23 -29.20 -10.94
C ALA A 673 -18.25 -30.50 -11.76
N GLY A 674 -19.40 -30.82 -12.37
CA GLY A 674 -19.57 -32.02 -13.21
C GLY A 674 -19.42 -33.33 -12.43
N GLU A 675 -18.69 -34.29 -13.00
CA GLU A 675 -18.47 -35.63 -12.41
C GLU A 675 -17.62 -35.64 -11.13
N HIS A 676 -17.06 -34.49 -10.74
CA HIS A 676 -16.21 -34.34 -9.54
C HIS A 676 -16.89 -33.56 -8.42
N HIS A 677 -18.22 -33.53 -8.40
CA HIS A 677 -18.96 -33.02 -7.26
C HIS A 677 -18.71 -33.91 -6.04
N ARG A 678 -18.27 -33.31 -4.94
CA ARG A 678 -18.14 -34.01 -3.67
C ARG A 678 -18.67 -33.15 -2.54
N GLN A 679 -19.25 -33.80 -1.55
CA GLN A 679 -19.68 -33.14 -0.32
C GLN A 679 -18.53 -33.10 0.68
N VAL A 680 -18.36 -31.95 1.31
CA VAL A 680 -17.44 -31.74 2.42
C VAL A 680 -18.25 -31.30 3.62
N ILE A 681 -18.11 -32.07 4.70
CA ILE A 681 -18.70 -31.73 5.98
C ILE A 681 -17.76 -30.76 6.67
N ILE A 682 -18.29 -29.58 6.99
CA ILE A 682 -17.55 -28.49 7.62
C ILE A 682 -18.17 -28.28 8.99
N GLU A 683 -17.44 -28.71 10.00
CA GLU A 683 -17.77 -28.41 11.38
C GLU A 683 -16.97 -27.18 11.81
N GLN A 684 -17.69 -26.19 12.35
CA GLN A 684 -17.12 -24.89 12.70
C GLN A 684 -15.89 -24.98 13.61
N ARG A 685 -15.86 -25.97 14.52
CA ARG A 685 -14.74 -26.21 15.45
C ARG A 685 -13.45 -26.60 14.75
N PHE A 686 -13.53 -27.30 13.62
CA PHE A 686 -12.36 -27.80 12.89
C PHE A 686 -11.97 -26.85 11.77
N TYR A 687 -12.95 -26.22 11.13
CA TYR A 687 -12.71 -25.31 10.03
C TYR A 687 -13.70 -24.14 10.05
N ASN A 688 -13.19 -22.94 10.36
CA ASN A 688 -13.97 -21.71 10.39
C ASN A 688 -13.52 -20.68 9.34
N ASN A 689 -12.60 -21.02 8.43
CA ASN A 689 -12.09 -20.10 7.41
C ASN A 689 -12.99 -20.12 6.17
N LEU A 690 -14.25 -19.71 6.33
CA LEU A 690 -15.30 -19.70 5.30
C LEU A 690 -15.98 -18.33 5.26
N ASP A 691 -16.45 -17.89 4.09
CA ASP A 691 -17.31 -16.70 3.95
C ASP A 691 -18.29 -16.91 2.79
N HIS A 692 -19.24 -15.99 2.57
CA HIS A 692 -20.08 -16.02 1.38
C HIS A 692 -19.25 -15.81 0.10
N GLY A 693 -19.66 -16.48 -0.97
CA GLY A 693 -18.91 -16.59 -2.22
C GLY A 693 -19.58 -15.91 -3.42
N TYR A 694 -20.65 -15.12 -3.24
CA TYR A 694 -21.33 -14.41 -4.32
C TYR A 694 -20.43 -13.35 -4.97
N ALA A 695 -19.61 -12.69 -4.15
CA ALA A 695 -18.58 -11.76 -4.53
C ALA A 695 -17.19 -12.26 -4.11
N THR A 696 -16.17 -11.99 -4.94
CA THR A 696 -14.77 -12.28 -4.60
C THR A 696 -13.84 -11.17 -5.04
N THR A 697 -12.62 -11.16 -4.50
CA THR A 697 -11.60 -10.25 -5.03
C THR A 697 -11.14 -10.69 -6.41
N ILE A 698 -10.75 -9.74 -7.25
CA ILE A 698 -10.19 -10.02 -8.59
C ILE A 698 -8.99 -10.98 -8.51
N HIS A 699 -8.14 -10.84 -7.48
CA HIS A 699 -7.01 -11.74 -7.26
C HIS A 699 -7.43 -13.21 -7.03
N LYS A 700 -8.53 -13.43 -6.32
CA LYS A 700 -9.04 -14.80 -6.06
C LYS A 700 -9.78 -15.41 -7.24
N SER A 701 -10.23 -14.58 -8.19
CA SER A 701 -10.91 -15.05 -9.39
C SER A 701 -9.95 -15.43 -10.53
N GLN A 702 -8.63 -15.24 -10.38
CA GLN A 702 -7.68 -15.70 -11.38
C GLN A 702 -7.83 -17.22 -11.61
N GLY A 703 -7.80 -17.61 -12.89
CA GLY A 703 -8.09 -18.96 -13.34
C GLY A 703 -9.58 -19.36 -13.30
N ALA A 704 -10.47 -18.59 -12.66
CA ALA A 704 -11.90 -18.89 -12.68
C ALA A 704 -12.50 -18.60 -14.06
N THR A 705 -13.51 -19.38 -14.42
CA THR A 705 -14.41 -19.14 -15.56
C THR A 705 -15.83 -19.34 -15.06
N VAL A 706 -16.70 -18.36 -15.27
CA VAL A 706 -18.12 -18.39 -14.86
C VAL A 706 -18.99 -17.90 -16.01
N ASP A 707 -20.28 -18.19 -15.97
CA ASP A 707 -21.19 -17.81 -17.06
C ASP A 707 -21.42 -16.29 -17.06
N ARG A 708 -21.64 -15.68 -15.89
CA ARG A 708 -21.93 -14.24 -15.74
C ARG A 708 -20.99 -13.57 -14.74
N VAL A 709 -20.51 -12.38 -15.09
CA VAL A 709 -19.64 -11.57 -14.20
C VAL A 709 -20.20 -10.17 -14.06
N LYS A 710 -20.22 -9.65 -12.83
CA LYS A 710 -20.46 -8.23 -12.57
C LYS A 710 -19.26 -7.63 -11.87
N VAL A 711 -18.70 -6.55 -12.39
CA VAL A 711 -17.46 -5.93 -11.87
C VAL A 711 -17.78 -4.58 -11.24
N LEU A 712 -17.36 -4.36 -10.00
CA LEU A 712 -17.31 -3.03 -9.39
C LEU A 712 -15.94 -2.40 -9.64
N ALA A 713 -15.88 -1.38 -10.49
CA ALA A 713 -14.65 -0.67 -10.80
C ALA A 713 -14.34 0.44 -9.78
N SER A 714 -13.08 0.51 -9.36
CA SER A 714 -12.56 1.48 -8.40
C SER A 714 -11.25 2.13 -8.91
N LEU A 715 -10.85 3.26 -8.31
CA LEU A 715 -9.65 4.01 -8.70
C LEU A 715 -8.31 3.24 -8.52
N SER A 716 -8.38 2.14 -7.80
CA SER A 716 -7.30 1.20 -7.55
C SER A 716 -7.04 0.22 -8.69
N LEU A 717 -7.95 0.14 -9.67
CA LEU A 717 -7.79 -0.75 -10.80
C LEU A 717 -6.70 -0.22 -11.73
N ASP A 718 -5.95 -1.15 -12.30
CA ASP A 718 -4.97 -0.93 -13.35
C ASP A 718 -5.26 -1.89 -14.53
N ARG A 719 -4.43 -1.83 -15.57
CA ARG A 719 -4.60 -2.63 -16.78
C ARG A 719 -4.69 -4.13 -16.47
N HIS A 720 -3.83 -4.63 -15.59
CA HIS A 720 -3.73 -6.05 -15.26
C HIS A 720 -4.97 -6.53 -14.50
N LEU A 721 -5.42 -5.77 -13.50
CA LEU A 721 -6.63 -6.06 -12.74
C LEU A 721 -7.88 -6.02 -13.63
N VAL A 722 -7.98 -5.06 -14.53
CA VAL A 722 -9.11 -4.90 -15.46
C VAL A 722 -9.16 -6.07 -16.43
N TYR A 723 -8.03 -6.43 -17.04
CA TYR A 723 -7.96 -7.59 -17.93
C TYR A 723 -8.41 -8.86 -17.20
N VAL A 724 -7.94 -9.11 -15.97
CA VAL A 724 -8.41 -10.27 -15.22
C VAL A 724 -9.89 -10.19 -14.90
N ALA A 725 -10.38 -9.07 -14.37
CA ALA A 725 -11.78 -8.92 -13.97
C ALA A 725 -12.76 -9.10 -15.14
N MET A 726 -12.46 -8.47 -16.28
CA MET A 726 -13.36 -8.42 -17.43
C MET A 726 -13.31 -9.69 -18.30
N THR A 727 -12.36 -10.60 -18.10
CA THR A 727 -12.24 -11.83 -18.93
C THR A 727 -12.76 -13.10 -18.29
N ARG A 728 -13.37 -13.06 -17.08
CA ARG A 728 -13.84 -14.27 -16.39
C ARG A 728 -15.17 -14.85 -16.88
N HIS A 729 -15.93 -14.10 -17.68
CA HIS A 729 -17.27 -14.47 -18.14
C HIS A 729 -17.25 -15.33 -19.41
N ARG A 730 -18.28 -16.18 -19.58
CA ARG A 730 -18.60 -16.86 -20.86
C ARG A 730 -19.74 -16.16 -21.62
N ASP A 731 -20.78 -15.77 -20.89
CA ASP A 731 -22.04 -15.29 -21.47
C ASP A 731 -22.16 -13.77 -21.39
N ASN A 732 -21.97 -13.17 -20.20
CA ASN A 732 -22.18 -11.73 -20.00
C ASN A 732 -21.22 -11.13 -18.97
N LEU A 733 -20.85 -9.87 -19.22
CA LEU A 733 -20.12 -9.01 -18.31
C LEU A 733 -20.84 -7.66 -18.19
N ASP A 734 -21.03 -7.18 -16.97
CA ASP A 734 -21.45 -5.81 -16.69
C ASP A 734 -20.43 -5.13 -15.75
N VAL A 735 -20.05 -3.88 -16.03
CA VAL A 735 -19.07 -3.11 -15.25
C VAL A 735 -19.70 -1.86 -14.67
N TYR A 736 -19.65 -1.73 -13.34
CA TYR A 736 -20.28 -0.65 -12.58
C TYR A 736 -19.23 0.29 -12.01
N TYR A 737 -19.43 1.61 -12.12
CA TYR A 737 -18.46 2.59 -11.62
C TYR A 737 -19.10 3.93 -11.20
N GLY A 738 -18.45 4.62 -10.25
CA GLY A 738 -18.84 5.97 -9.83
C GLY A 738 -18.16 7.05 -10.69
N ALA A 739 -18.91 7.69 -11.58
CA ALA A 739 -18.43 8.63 -12.59
C ALA A 739 -17.68 9.83 -11.97
N ARG A 740 -18.16 10.39 -10.85
CA ARG A 740 -17.55 11.55 -10.20
C ARG A 740 -16.12 11.27 -9.72
N SER A 741 -15.88 10.10 -9.14
CA SER A 741 -14.55 9.72 -8.64
C SER A 741 -13.56 9.52 -9.80
N PHE A 742 -13.99 8.87 -10.88
CA PHE A 742 -13.14 8.66 -12.05
C PHE A 742 -12.84 9.96 -12.80
N ALA A 743 -13.83 10.87 -12.93
CA ALA A 743 -13.61 12.18 -13.55
C ALA A 743 -12.51 12.99 -12.83
N ARG A 744 -12.52 13.01 -11.49
CA ARG A 744 -11.47 13.67 -10.68
C ARG A 744 -10.09 13.04 -10.81
N ALA A 745 -10.00 11.77 -11.23
CA ALA A 745 -8.76 11.00 -11.31
C ALA A 745 -8.16 10.92 -12.73
N GLY A 746 -8.68 11.72 -13.69
CA GLY A 746 -8.25 11.75 -15.09
C GLY A 746 -9.17 10.99 -16.06
N GLY A 747 -10.27 10.42 -15.57
CA GLY A 747 -11.25 9.69 -16.37
C GLY A 747 -11.07 8.17 -16.32
N LEU A 748 -12.15 7.45 -16.66
CA LEU A 748 -12.23 5.99 -16.54
C LEU A 748 -11.11 5.29 -17.32
N ILE A 749 -10.99 5.55 -18.62
CA ILE A 749 -10.02 4.88 -19.48
C ILE A 749 -8.59 5.16 -19.01
N GLN A 750 -8.26 6.38 -18.62
CA GLN A 750 -6.92 6.73 -18.14
C GLN A 750 -6.54 5.94 -16.88
N VAL A 751 -7.46 5.81 -15.91
CA VAL A 751 -7.23 5.04 -14.70
C VAL A 751 -7.08 3.55 -15.02
N LEU A 752 -8.00 2.98 -15.80
CA LEU A 752 -7.98 1.55 -16.15
C LEU A 752 -6.79 1.18 -17.07
N SER A 753 -6.19 2.15 -17.77
CA SER A 753 -5.04 1.91 -18.67
C SER A 753 -3.67 2.04 -17.99
N ARG A 754 -3.61 2.31 -16.69
CA ARG A 754 -2.34 2.42 -15.95
C ARG A 754 -1.57 1.10 -16.06
N LYS A 755 -0.33 1.17 -16.57
CA LYS A 755 0.44 -0.04 -16.88
C LYS A 755 0.97 -0.74 -15.62
N ASN A 756 1.46 -0.01 -14.62
CA ASN A 756 1.94 -0.53 -13.31
C ASN A 756 2.66 -1.90 -13.34
N SER A 757 3.30 -2.25 -14.45
CA SER A 757 3.90 -3.57 -14.65
C SER A 757 5.17 -3.67 -13.83
N LYS A 758 5.45 -4.86 -13.28
CA LYS A 758 6.69 -5.07 -12.54
C LYS A 758 7.87 -5.03 -13.51
N GLU A 759 8.83 -4.16 -13.22
CA GLU A 759 10.09 -4.05 -13.95
C GLU A 759 11.06 -5.16 -13.50
N THR A 760 11.87 -5.64 -14.45
CA THR A 760 13.05 -6.48 -14.21
C THR A 760 14.30 -5.71 -14.62
N THR A 761 15.45 -6.05 -14.06
CA THR A 761 16.74 -5.52 -14.53
C THR A 761 16.98 -5.86 -16.01
N LEU A 762 16.44 -6.99 -16.47
CA LEU A 762 16.53 -7.48 -17.85
C LEU A 762 15.81 -6.59 -18.88
N ASP A 763 14.86 -5.75 -18.45
CA ASP A 763 14.24 -4.73 -19.31
C ASP A 763 15.24 -3.65 -19.74
N TYR A 764 16.32 -3.52 -18.97
CA TYR A 764 17.38 -2.55 -19.18
C TYR A 764 18.61 -3.16 -19.86
N GLU A 765 18.56 -4.38 -20.40
CA GLU A 765 19.73 -5.04 -21.01
C GLU A 765 20.38 -4.19 -22.13
N LYS A 766 19.56 -3.44 -22.88
CA LYS A 766 20.00 -2.52 -23.93
C LYS A 766 20.36 -1.11 -23.42
N ALA A 767 20.19 -0.85 -22.12
CA ALA A 767 20.56 0.42 -21.51
C ALA A 767 22.08 0.56 -21.43
N THR A 768 22.53 1.82 -21.52
CA THR A 768 23.95 2.17 -21.59
C THR A 768 24.77 1.60 -20.42
N PHE A 769 24.20 1.57 -19.21
CA PHE A 769 24.90 1.18 -17.99
C PHE A 769 24.72 -0.29 -17.62
N TYR A 770 23.78 -1.02 -18.21
CA TYR A 770 23.46 -2.39 -17.79
C TYR A 770 24.65 -3.33 -17.90
N ARG A 771 25.35 -3.36 -19.05
CA ARG A 771 26.52 -4.24 -19.23
C ARG A 771 27.65 -3.90 -18.26
N GLN A 772 27.83 -2.62 -17.95
CA GLN A 772 28.83 -2.17 -16.97
C GLN A 772 28.42 -2.60 -15.56
N ALA A 773 27.15 -2.40 -15.19
CA ALA A 773 26.58 -2.83 -13.92
C ALA A 773 26.67 -4.34 -13.71
N LEU A 774 26.35 -5.13 -14.74
CA LEU A 774 26.44 -6.59 -14.70
C LEU A 774 27.90 -7.06 -14.59
N ARG A 775 28.83 -6.52 -15.40
CA ARG A 775 30.25 -6.84 -15.28
C ARG A 775 30.84 -6.45 -13.93
N PHE A 776 30.46 -5.29 -13.41
CA PHE A 776 30.86 -4.84 -12.08
C PHE A 776 30.34 -5.80 -11.00
N ALA A 777 29.08 -6.23 -11.16
CA ALA A 777 28.52 -7.26 -10.33
C ALA A 777 29.35 -8.56 -10.49
N GLU A 778 29.58 -9.11 -11.67
CA GLU A 778 30.31 -10.39 -11.86
C GLU A 778 31.77 -10.34 -11.37
N ALA A 779 32.52 -9.28 -11.68
CA ALA A 779 33.96 -9.17 -11.42
C ALA A 779 34.34 -9.19 -9.92
N ARG A 780 33.46 -8.69 -9.05
CA ARG A 780 33.62 -8.78 -7.57
C ARG A 780 32.87 -9.98 -6.97
N GLY A 781 32.46 -10.94 -7.82
CA GLY A 781 31.58 -12.06 -7.50
C GLY A 781 32.24 -13.44 -7.44
N LEU A 782 33.57 -13.56 -7.56
CA LEU A 782 34.37 -14.80 -7.46
C LEU A 782 34.31 -15.52 -6.08
N HIS A 783 33.23 -15.36 -5.31
CA HIS A 783 32.87 -16.21 -4.18
C HIS A 783 31.51 -16.88 -4.43
N LEU A 784 31.54 -17.84 -5.37
CA LEU A 784 30.44 -18.67 -5.87
C LEU A 784 29.73 -19.59 -4.84
N LEU A 785 29.97 -19.41 -3.54
CA LEU A 785 29.45 -20.30 -2.48
C LEU A 785 28.43 -19.64 -1.52
N ASN A 786 28.14 -18.35 -1.64
CA ASN A 786 27.36 -17.67 -0.61
C ASN A 786 25.84 -17.58 -0.88
N VAL A 787 25.35 -17.52 -2.12
CA VAL A 787 23.90 -17.38 -2.35
C VAL A 787 23.12 -18.68 -2.02
N ALA A 788 23.70 -19.84 -2.32
CA ALA A 788 23.14 -21.15 -1.92
C ALA A 788 23.31 -21.44 -0.42
N ARG A 789 24.32 -20.84 0.23
CA ARG A 789 24.54 -20.95 1.68
C ARG A 789 23.65 -20.02 2.49
N THR A 790 23.21 -18.86 1.98
CA THR A 790 22.30 -17.97 2.75
C THR A 790 20.94 -18.63 3.00
N ILE A 791 20.44 -19.45 2.06
CA ILE A 791 19.13 -20.12 2.20
C ILE A 791 19.19 -21.29 3.20
N THR A 792 20.33 -21.95 3.35
CA THR A 792 20.50 -23.11 4.24
C THR A 792 21.10 -22.75 5.61
N ARG A 793 21.90 -21.68 5.70
CA ARG A 793 22.55 -21.22 6.94
C ARG A 793 21.57 -20.56 7.92
N ASP A 794 20.48 -19.96 7.43
CA ASP A 794 19.40 -19.42 8.27
C ASP A 794 18.67 -20.51 9.08
N ARG A 795 18.62 -21.74 8.58
CA ARG A 795 17.98 -22.87 9.28
C ARG A 795 18.90 -23.59 10.26
N LEU A 796 20.20 -23.72 9.97
CA LEU A 796 21.15 -24.39 10.87
C LEU A 796 21.62 -23.47 12.02
N ALA A 797 21.78 -22.17 11.78
CA ALA A 797 22.11 -21.21 12.84
C ALA A 797 20.95 -21.02 13.86
N TRP A 798 19.74 -21.46 13.53
CA TRP A 798 18.59 -21.49 14.46
C TRP A 798 18.77 -22.56 15.55
N THR A 799 19.42 -23.69 15.24
CA THR A 799 19.68 -24.76 16.21
C THR A 799 20.88 -24.45 17.13
N ALA A 800 21.93 -23.81 16.59
CA ALA A 800 23.11 -23.44 17.37
C ALA A 800 22.92 -22.21 18.29
N ARG A 801 21.90 -21.38 18.06
CA ARG A 801 21.59 -20.19 18.89
C ARG A 801 20.72 -20.47 20.12
N GLN A 802 20.36 -21.72 20.37
CA GLN A 802 19.68 -22.13 21.61
C GLN A 802 20.66 -22.33 22.79
N SER A 803 21.96 -22.56 22.56
CA SER A 803 22.94 -22.73 23.65
C SER A 803 23.48 -21.40 24.20
N SER A 804 23.48 -20.32 23.41
CA SER A 804 23.91 -18.98 23.86
C SER A 804 22.87 -18.24 24.72
N ARG A 805 21.68 -18.84 24.93
CA ARG A 805 20.64 -18.35 25.84
C ARG A 805 20.91 -18.64 27.32
N LEU A 806 21.91 -19.45 27.66
CA LEU A 806 22.33 -19.67 29.06
C LEU A 806 23.36 -18.66 29.58
N ALA A 807 24.09 -17.95 28.70
CA ALA A 807 25.05 -16.93 29.13
C ALA A 807 24.40 -15.57 29.49
N GLY A 808 23.22 -15.26 28.93
CA GLY A 808 22.49 -14.01 29.19
C GLY A 808 21.82 -13.94 30.58
N LEU A 809 21.72 -15.07 31.28
CA LEU A 809 21.17 -15.15 32.64
C LEU A 809 22.18 -14.67 33.70
N ALA A 810 23.49 -14.77 33.44
CA ALA A 810 24.54 -14.30 34.35
C ALA A 810 24.68 -12.77 34.38
N HIS A 811 24.38 -12.07 33.28
CA HIS A 811 24.41 -10.60 33.24
C HIS A 811 23.18 -9.92 33.88
N ARG A 812 22.09 -10.65 34.12
CA ARG A 812 20.93 -10.13 34.87
C ARG A 812 21.13 -10.20 36.38
N LEU A 813 21.98 -11.11 36.88
CA LEU A 813 22.32 -11.19 38.31
C LEU A 813 23.28 -10.08 38.77
N VAL A 814 24.14 -9.55 37.90
CA VAL A 814 25.03 -8.42 38.21
C VAL A 814 24.27 -7.07 38.31
N ARG A 815 23.10 -6.95 37.67
CA ARG A 815 22.23 -5.75 37.81
C ARG A 815 21.50 -5.66 39.15
N ILE A 816 21.36 -6.77 39.87
CA ILE A 816 20.75 -6.79 41.20
C ILE A 816 21.74 -6.25 42.25
N GLY A 817 23.04 -6.50 42.10
CA GLY A 817 24.09 -5.94 42.97
C GLY A 817 24.27 -4.41 42.86
N ARG A 818 23.86 -3.79 41.74
CA ARG A 818 23.91 -2.32 41.56
C ARG A 818 22.73 -1.58 42.18
N LYS A 819 21.69 -2.27 42.63
CA LYS A 819 20.57 -1.69 43.39
C LYS A 819 20.86 -1.56 44.90
N LEU A 820 22.04 -1.98 45.36
CA LEU A 820 22.46 -1.98 46.77
C LEU A 820 23.52 -0.90 47.12
N GLY A 821 23.61 0.17 46.33
CA GLY A 821 24.20 1.45 46.77
C GLY A 821 25.69 1.45 47.11
N LEU A 822 26.57 1.41 46.10
CA LEU A 822 27.99 1.68 46.27
C LEU A 822 28.55 2.64 45.21
N ALA A 823 29.13 3.74 45.72
CA ALA A 823 30.10 4.69 45.18
C ALA A 823 29.63 5.92 44.36
N ALA A 824 29.93 7.07 44.97
CA ALA A 824 30.03 8.46 44.47
C ALA A 824 31.06 8.59 43.32
N GLY A 825 31.16 9.63 42.49
CA GLY A 825 30.64 11.00 42.45
C GLY A 825 31.76 11.87 41.88
N THR A 826 31.51 12.73 40.88
CA THR A 826 32.32 13.92 40.54
C THR A 826 31.64 14.79 39.47
N ASN A 827 31.63 16.11 39.71
CA ASN A 827 31.11 17.17 38.86
C ASN A 827 31.98 17.42 37.61
N PRO A 828 31.41 18.05 36.56
CA PRO A 828 32.17 19.03 35.78
C PRO A 828 31.50 20.41 35.76
N ILE A 829 32.32 21.35 36.20
CA ILE A 829 32.52 22.77 35.90
C ILE A 829 31.68 23.41 34.78
N ASN A 830 31.16 24.58 35.13
CA ASN A 830 30.59 25.65 34.32
C ASN A 830 31.39 26.03 33.05
N SER A 831 30.68 26.21 31.95
CA SER A 831 30.95 27.31 31.02
C SER A 831 29.62 27.93 30.55
N GLN A 832 29.46 29.21 30.85
CA GLN A 832 28.40 30.06 30.31
C GLN A 832 28.65 30.27 28.82
N ASN A 833 27.69 29.91 27.97
CA ASN A 833 27.41 30.61 26.73
C ASN A 833 25.93 30.42 26.38
N SER A 834 25.30 31.53 26.01
CA SER A 834 23.89 31.75 25.64
C SER A 834 23.06 30.51 25.32
N LYS A 835 22.03 30.25 26.13
CA LYS A 835 20.91 29.35 25.79
C LYS A 835 20.29 29.82 24.46
N GLU A 836 20.55 29.10 23.37
CA GLU A 836 19.75 29.21 22.15
C GLU A 836 18.32 28.76 22.49
N THR A 837 17.44 29.73 22.75
CA THR A 837 16.01 29.51 22.90
C THR A 837 15.45 28.98 21.59
N ARG A 838 14.82 27.80 21.63
CA ARG A 838 14.14 27.20 20.46
C ARG A 838 13.14 28.21 19.86
N PRO A 839 13.04 28.31 18.53
CA PRO A 839 12.10 29.20 17.87
C PRO A 839 10.65 28.84 18.21
N MET A 840 9.76 29.83 18.23
CA MET A 840 8.31 29.66 18.46
C MET A 840 7.64 28.87 17.33
N VAL A 841 8.16 28.98 16.11
CA VAL A 841 7.77 28.12 14.99
C VAL A 841 9.04 27.76 14.22
N ALA A 842 9.41 26.49 14.20
CA ALA A 842 10.58 26.02 13.47
C ALA A 842 10.35 26.10 11.95
N GLY A 843 11.38 26.45 11.20
CA GLY A 843 11.40 26.44 9.75
C GLY A 843 11.36 25.03 9.19
N ILE A 844 10.63 24.82 8.09
CA ILE A 844 10.62 23.54 7.37
C ILE A 844 11.85 23.46 6.47
N THR A 845 12.77 22.56 6.83
CA THR A 845 14.00 22.31 6.07
C THR A 845 14.03 20.92 5.41
N THR A 846 13.05 20.06 5.72
CA THR A 846 12.89 18.71 5.19
C THR A 846 11.62 18.62 4.35
N TYR A 847 11.72 18.12 3.12
CA TYR A 847 10.60 18.01 2.19
C TYR A 847 10.53 16.58 1.62
N PRO A 848 9.32 16.02 1.41
CA PRO A 848 9.14 14.68 0.85
C PRO A 848 9.59 14.57 -0.63
N GLU A 849 9.65 15.70 -1.33
CA GLU A 849 10.11 15.81 -2.72
C GLU A 849 11.29 16.79 -2.82
N SER A 850 12.27 16.49 -3.67
CA SER A 850 13.36 17.43 -3.97
C SER A 850 12.81 18.66 -4.71
N VAL A 851 13.57 19.76 -4.72
CA VAL A 851 13.20 20.96 -5.49
C VAL A 851 13.06 20.61 -6.98
N GLU A 852 14.00 19.81 -7.51
CA GLU A 852 13.93 19.31 -8.89
C GLU A 852 12.65 18.52 -9.16
N GLN A 853 12.23 17.71 -8.18
CA GLN A 853 11.06 16.85 -8.32
C GLN A 853 9.76 17.66 -8.32
N ALA A 854 9.58 18.56 -7.35
CA ALA A 854 8.41 19.44 -7.31
C ALA A 854 8.29 20.30 -8.58
N VAL A 855 9.44 20.74 -9.11
CA VAL A 855 9.50 21.46 -10.40
C VAL A 855 9.12 20.53 -11.56
N ALA A 856 9.63 19.29 -11.59
CA ALA A 856 9.29 18.33 -12.63
C ALA A 856 7.80 17.96 -12.65
N ASP A 857 7.17 17.80 -11.48
CA ASP A 857 5.74 17.50 -11.37
C ASP A 857 4.89 18.70 -11.81
N LYS A 858 5.28 19.94 -11.47
CA LYS A 858 4.66 21.17 -11.98
C LYS A 858 4.81 21.29 -13.50
N LEU A 859 5.99 20.97 -14.05
CA LEU A 859 6.23 20.96 -15.50
C LEU A 859 5.38 19.89 -16.22
N ALA A 860 5.18 18.72 -15.61
CA ALA A 860 4.37 17.65 -16.18
C ALA A 860 2.86 17.97 -16.16
N ALA A 861 2.41 18.73 -15.16
CA ALA A 861 1.04 19.19 -15.04
C ALA A 861 0.73 20.44 -15.90
N ASP A 862 1.75 21.10 -16.45
CA ASP A 862 1.60 22.33 -17.25
C ASP A 862 0.90 22.04 -18.60
N PRO A 863 -0.35 22.52 -18.81
CA PRO A 863 -1.10 22.24 -20.03
C PRO A 863 -0.45 22.86 -21.28
N GLY A 864 0.26 23.98 -21.13
CA GLY A 864 0.94 24.67 -22.21
C GLY A 864 2.15 23.88 -22.71
N LEU A 865 2.95 23.32 -21.80
CA LEU A 865 4.07 22.45 -22.15
C LEU A 865 3.62 21.15 -22.79
N LYS A 866 2.52 20.56 -22.29
CA LYS A 866 1.94 19.34 -22.87
C LYS A 866 1.54 19.55 -24.34
N LYS A 867 0.84 20.64 -24.64
CA LYS A 867 0.43 20.98 -26.01
C LYS A 867 1.65 21.15 -26.93
N GLN A 868 2.68 21.89 -26.49
CA GLN A 868 3.91 22.06 -27.27
C GLN A 868 4.66 20.74 -27.47
N TRP A 869 4.63 19.84 -26.48
CA TRP A 869 5.25 18.53 -26.61
C TRP A 869 4.56 17.65 -27.64
N ASP A 870 3.22 17.66 -27.66
CA ASP A 870 2.44 16.93 -28.66
C ASP A 870 2.78 17.41 -30.08
N ASP A 871 2.99 18.73 -30.26
CA ASP A 871 3.46 19.31 -31.52
C ASP A 871 4.87 18.80 -31.87
N VAL A 872 5.84 18.86 -30.96
CA VAL A 872 7.20 18.33 -31.18
C VAL A 872 7.18 16.85 -31.58
N SER A 873 6.46 16.02 -30.82
CA SER A 873 6.35 14.59 -31.08
C SER A 873 5.75 14.31 -32.47
N THR A 874 4.67 15.01 -32.81
CA THR A 874 4.03 14.93 -34.13
C THR A 874 5.03 15.29 -35.25
N ARG A 875 5.82 16.36 -35.08
CA ARG A 875 6.82 16.76 -36.08
C ARG A 875 7.94 15.72 -36.24
N PHE A 876 8.40 15.08 -35.15
CA PHE A 876 9.36 13.97 -35.26
C PHE A 876 8.80 12.82 -36.11
N HIS A 877 7.53 12.45 -35.89
CA HIS A 877 6.84 11.39 -36.66
C HIS A 877 6.64 11.74 -38.15
N LEU A 878 6.62 13.03 -38.49
CA LEU A 878 6.52 13.51 -39.87
C LEU A 878 7.88 13.57 -40.57
N VAL A 879 8.96 13.85 -39.85
CA VAL A 879 10.31 14.03 -40.40
C VAL A 879 11.09 12.71 -40.50
N TYR A 880 11.08 11.88 -39.47
CA TYR A 880 11.95 10.71 -39.37
C TYR A 880 11.22 9.39 -39.57
N ALA A 881 11.87 8.43 -40.25
CA ALA A 881 11.38 7.07 -40.38
C ALA A 881 11.36 6.32 -39.04
N HIS A 882 12.35 6.61 -38.18
CA HIS A 882 12.47 6.07 -36.82
C HIS A 882 12.51 7.21 -35.78
N PRO A 883 11.36 7.83 -35.48
CA PRO A 883 11.29 9.06 -34.70
C PRO A 883 11.86 8.93 -33.28
N ALA A 884 11.64 7.80 -32.60
CA ALA A 884 12.21 7.56 -31.28
C ALA A 884 13.75 7.42 -31.30
N ALA A 885 14.32 6.84 -32.36
CA ALA A 885 15.76 6.73 -32.53
C ALA A 885 16.39 8.09 -32.85
N ALA A 886 15.75 8.87 -33.73
CA ALA A 886 16.18 10.22 -34.07
C ALA A 886 16.10 11.16 -32.86
N PHE A 887 15.02 11.09 -32.10
CA PHE A 887 14.87 11.82 -30.85
C PHE A 887 16.01 11.50 -29.86
N LYS A 888 16.34 10.22 -29.70
CA LYS A 888 17.45 9.78 -28.84
C LYS A 888 18.80 10.32 -29.33
N ALA A 889 19.01 10.40 -30.64
CA ALA A 889 20.23 10.95 -31.24
C ALA A 889 20.34 12.47 -31.06
N VAL A 890 19.22 13.19 -31.15
CA VAL A 890 19.14 14.64 -30.90
C VAL A 890 19.47 14.99 -29.44
N ASN A 891 19.21 14.06 -28.50
CA ASN A 891 19.59 14.17 -27.09
C ASN A 891 19.12 15.47 -26.42
N ILE A 892 17.80 15.65 -26.40
CA ILE A 892 17.14 16.85 -25.85
C ILE A 892 17.55 17.12 -24.40
N ASP A 893 17.88 16.11 -23.61
CA ASP A 893 18.35 16.28 -22.24
C ASP A 893 19.63 17.12 -22.15
N VAL A 894 20.54 16.97 -23.11
CA VAL A 894 21.75 17.81 -23.20
C VAL A 894 21.38 19.19 -23.72
N MET A 895 20.51 19.28 -24.72
CA MET A 895 20.05 20.56 -25.26
C MET A 895 19.38 21.42 -24.18
N LEU A 896 18.60 20.81 -23.27
CA LEU A 896 17.98 21.52 -22.15
C LEU A 896 18.98 22.01 -21.10
N LYS A 897 20.18 21.42 -21.03
CA LYS A 897 21.25 21.79 -20.09
C LYS A 897 22.25 22.77 -20.69
N ASP A 898 22.40 22.80 -22.01
CA ASP A 898 23.39 23.60 -22.72
C ASP A 898 22.80 24.28 -23.96
N GLU A 899 22.64 25.61 -23.88
CA GLU A 899 22.08 26.45 -24.94
C GLU A 899 22.96 26.48 -26.20
N THR A 900 24.28 26.33 -26.05
CA THR A 900 25.20 26.31 -27.19
C THR A 900 25.05 25.01 -27.98
N VAL A 901 24.96 23.87 -27.28
CA VAL A 901 24.67 22.56 -27.88
C VAL A 901 23.27 22.57 -28.49
N ALA A 902 22.29 23.21 -27.84
CA ALA A 902 20.95 23.37 -28.38
C ALA A 902 20.95 24.09 -29.74
N LYS A 903 21.57 25.29 -29.80
CA LYS A 903 21.66 26.09 -31.05
C LYS A 903 22.41 25.34 -32.15
N ALA A 904 23.52 24.69 -31.81
CA ALA A 904 24.29 23.87 -32.76
C ALA A 904 23.46 22.69 -33.28
N THR A 905 22.73 22.01 -32.39
CA THR A 905 21.89 20.86 -32.75
C THR A 905 20.70 21.28 -33.61
N LEU A 906 20.00 22.36 -33.26
CA LEU A 906 18.90 22.92 -34.06
C LEU A 906 19.36 23.37 -35.45
N SER A 907 20.51 24.05 -35.54
CA SER A 907 21.12 24.45 -36.82
C SER A 907 21.52 23.23 -37.65
N LYS A 908 22.04 22.18 -37.01
CA LYS A 908 22.39 20.92 -37.67
C LYS A 908 21.16 20.15 -38.14
N ILE A 909 20.06 20.13 -37.38
CA ILE A 909 18.78 19.57 -37.84
C ILE A 909 18.26 20.36 -39.04
N ALA A 910 18.35 21.70 -39.01
CA ALA A 910 17.89 22.54 -40.13
C ALA A 910 18.68 22.31 -41.42
N LYS A 911 20.02 22.16 -41.33
CA LYS A 911 20.91 22.03 -42.49
C LYS A 911 21.11 20.59 -42.96
N GLN A 912 21.12 19.64 -42.03
CA GLN A 912 21.47 18.23 -42.24
C GLN A 912 20.59 17.33 -41.35
N PRO A 913 19.26 17.30 -41.56
CA PRO A 913 18.34 16.58 -40.69
C PRO A 913 18.63 15.07 -40.66
N ASP A 914 19.15 14.51 -41.75
CA ASP A 914 19.56 13.12 -41.93
C ASP A 914 20.63 12.65 -40.92
N SER A 915 21.41 13.60 -40.38
CA SER A 915 22.51 13.31 -39.45
C SER A 915 22.05 12.75 -38.10
N TYR A 916 20.77 12.91 -37.76
CA TYR A 916 20.17 12.35 -36.54
C TYR A 916 19.30 11.12 -36.81
N GLY A 917 19.10 10.74 -38.07
CA GLY A 917 18.34 9.56 -38.44
C GLY A 917 17.80 9.65 -39.86
N ALA A 918 17.46 8.50 -40.44
CA ALA A 918 16.89 8.45 -41.78
C ALA A 918 15.55 9.20 -41.84
N LEU A 919 15.44 10.14 -42.79
CA LEU A 919 14.18 10.80 -43.08
C LEU A 919 13.14 9.82 -43.61
N LYS A 920 11.88 10.15 -43.37
CA LYS A 920 10.75 9.39 -43.89
C LYS A 920 10.71 9.46 -45.42
N GLY A 921 10.35 8.37 -46.08
CA GLY A 921 10.35 8.25 -47.54
C GLY A 921 11.76 8.05 -48.16
N LYS A 922 11.83 7.86 -49.47
CA LYS A 922 13.07 7.58 -50.22
C LYS A 922 13.24 8.53 -51.41
N THR A 923 14.49 8.82 -51.77
CA THR A 923 14.86 9.53 -53.00
C THR A 923 15.56 8.56 -53.97
N GLY A 924 15.38 8.76 -55.28
CA GLY A 924 16.06 7.97 -56.33
C GLY A 924 15.15 7.42 -57.42
N LEU A 925 15.79 6.88 -58.47
CA LEU A 925 15.14 6.32 -59.68
C LEU A 925 14.18 5.16 -59.36
N LEU A 926 14.45 4.39 -58.29
CA LEU A 926 13.65 3.24 -57.86
C LEU A 926 12.63 3.55 -56.75
N ALA A 927 12.48 4.81 -56.32
CA ALA A 927 11.54 5.19 -55.26
C ALA A 927 10.10 5.34 -55.77
N SER A 928 9.13 4.82 -55.03
CA SER A 928 7.70 4.92 -55.40
C SER A 928 7.17 6.35 -55.28
N ARG A 929 6.01 6.65 -55.90
CA ARG A 929 5.36 7.96 -55.78
C ARG A 929 5.02 8.31 -54.32
N ALA A 930 4.61 7.31 -53.54
CA ALA A 930 4.33 7.45 -52.11
C ALA A 930 5.62 7.76 -51.32
N ASP A 931 6.73 7.06 -51.61
CA ASP A 931 8.03 7.31 -50.95
C ASP A 931 8.54 8.73 -51.21
N ARG A 932 8.37 9.25 -52.44
CA ARG A 932 8.76 10.62 -52.79
C ARG A 932 7.87 11.66 -52.11
N GLN A 933 6.57 11.40 -51.98
CA GLN A 933 5.64 12.27 -51.25
C GLN A 933 5.95 12.32 -49.76
N ASP A 934 6.22 11.17 -49.14
CA ASP A 934 6.62 11.10 -47.74
C ASP A 934 7.95 11.82 -47.49
N ARG A 935 8.89 11.73 -48.44
CA ARG A 935 10.15 12.48 -48.38
C ARG A 935 9.93 13.99 -48.48
N GLN A 936 9.14 14.46 -49.44
CA GLN A 936 8.81 15.89 -49.55
C GLN A 936 8.08 16.40 -48.31
N ARG A 937 7.19 15.58 -47.73
CA ARG A 937 6.50 15.91 -46.48
C ARG A 937 7.46 15.99 -45.31
N ALA A 938 8.43 15.08 -45.21
CA ALA A 938 9.47 15.12 -44.20
C ALA A 938 10.30 16.41 -44.31
N GLU A 939 10.83 16.71 -45.50
CA GLU A 939 11.65 17.91 -45.76
C GLU A 939 10.90 19.21 -45.45
N ARG A 940 9.63 19.33 -45.85
CA ARG A 940 8.78 20.50 -45.53
C ARG A 940 8.51 20.65 -44.03
N ASN A 941 8.55 19.57 -43.26
CA ASN A 941 8.33 19.60 -41.82
C ASN A 941 9.61 19.81 -41.01
N VAL A 942 10.81 19.80 -41.62
CA VAL A 942 12.07 20.06 -40.90
C VAL A 942 12.11 21.45 -40.27
N PRO A 943 11.76 22.55 -40.96
CA PRO A 943 11.74 23.88 -40.33
C PRO A 943 10.73 23.97 -39.18
N ALA A 944 9.55 23.35 -39.36
CA ALA A 944 8.51 23.30 -38.33
C ALA A 944 8.94 22.46 -37.12
N LEU A 945 9.69 21.38 -37.32
CA LEU A 945 10.29 20.59 -36.25
C LEU A 945 11.30 21.42 -35.45
N VAL A 946 12.19 22.14 -36.13
CA VAL A 946 13.18 23.03 -35.49
C VAL A 946 12.47 24.12 -34.68
N GLN A 947 11.45 24.76 -35.25
CA GLN A 947 10.68 25.80 -34.57
C GLN A 947 9.91 25.25 -33.35
N SER A 948 9.31 24.07 -33.47
CA SER A 948 8.56 23.44 -32.37
C SER A 948 9.51 23.01 -31.24
N LEU A 949 10.68 22.45 -31.58
CA LEU A 949 11.72 22.08 -30.63
C LEU A 949 12.26 23.29 -29.88
N ASP A 950 12.62 24.35 -30.61
CA ASP A 950 13.10 25.61 -30.03
C ASP A 950 12.04 26.26 -29.13
N GLY A 951 10.79 26.32 -29.60
CA GLY A 951 9.66 26.84 -28.84
C GLY A 951 9.43 26.06 -27.54
N TYR A 952 9.39 24.72 -27.63
CA TYR A 952 9.27 23.85 -26.46
C TYR A 952 10.43 24.04 -25.48
N MET A 953 11.68 24.11 -25.96
CA MET A 953 12.84 24.30 -25.10
C MET A 953 12.82 25.66 -24.39
N ARG A 954 12.48 26.75 -25.09
CA ARG A 954 12.36 28.07 -24.49
C ARG A 954 11.25 28.10 -23.44
N GLN A 955 10.07 27.56 -23.78
CA GLN A 955 8.93 27.53 -22.87
C GLN A 955 9.21 26.64 -21.66
N ARG A 956 9.78 25.46 -21.87
CA ARG A 956 10.17 24.54 -20.79
C ARG A 956 11.25 25.14 -19.90
N GLY A 957 12.29 25.74 -20.46
CA GLY A 957 13.36 26.37 -19.68
C GLY A 957 12.85 27.59 -18.88
N SER A 958 11.95 28.37 -19.45
CA SER A 958 11.29 29.48 -18.75
C SER A 958 10.39 28.96 -17.62
N ALA A 959 9.56 27.95 -17.89
CA ALA A 959 8.71 27.31 -16.90
C ALA A 959 9.53 26.64 -15.80
N GLU A 960 10.63 25.96 -16.11
CA GLU A 960 11.52 25.30 -15.16
C GLU A 960 12.16 26.34 -14.23
N ARG A 961 12.68 27.44 -14.78
CA ARG A 961 13.19 28.57 -13.96
C ARG A 961 12.11 29.18 -13.09
N ARG A 962 10.92 29.43 -13.65
CA ARG A 962 9.79 30.01 -12.92
C ARG A 962 9.32 29.10 -11.80
N TYR A 963 8.98 27.85 -12.09
CA TYR A 963 8.57 26.88 -11.07
C TYR A 963 9.65 26.60 -10.05
N ARG A 964 10.93 26.60 -10.45
CA ARG A 964 12.05 26.47 -9.52
C ARG A 964 12.18 27.68 -8.61
N ALA A 965 12.04 28.89 -9.15
CA ALA A 965 12.07 30.11 -8.35
C ALA A 965 10.88 30.14 -7.39
N GLU A 966 9.67 29.83 -7.86
CA GLU A 966 8.46 29.73 -7.03
C GLU A 966 8.63 28.67 -5.92
N GLU A 967 9.20 27.50 -6.25
CA GLU A 967 9.45 26.42 -5.29
C GLU A 967 10.52 26.79 -4.27
N LEU A 968 11.66 27.35 -4.71
CA LEU A 968 12.72 27.79 -3.83
C LEU A 968 12.26 28.95 -2.94
N GLU A 969 11.46 29.88 -3.46
CA GLU A 969 10.89 30.98 -2.71
C GLU A 969 9.88 30.47 -1.67
N ALA A 970 9.00 29.54 -2.07
CA ALA A 970 8.07 28.88 -1.15
C ALA A 970 8.83 28.15 -0.02
N ARG A 971 9.84 27.35 -0.36
CA ARG A 971 10.65 26.63 0.64
C ARG A 971 11.46 27.59 1.51
N ARG A 972 12.01 28.67 0.94
CA ARG A 972 12.75 29.70 1.68
C ARG A 972 11.86 30.40 2.69
N LYS A 973 10.65 30.80 2.29
CA LYS A 973 9.67 31.43 3.20
C LYS A 973 9.35 30.50 4.37
N VAL A 974 9.07 29.23 4.07
CA VAL A 974 8.64 28.26 5.07
C VAL A 974 9.82 27.75 5.93
N ALA A 975 11.07 27.90 5.48
CA ALA A 975 12.30 27.62 6.22
C ALA A 975 12.72 28.71 7.24
N ILE A 976 12.05 29.86 7.26
CA ILE A 976 12.34 30.94 8.22
C ILE A 976 11.82 30.54 9.61
N ASP A 977 12.70 30.58 10.61
CA ASP A 977 12.29 30.42 12.00
C ASP A 977 11.52 31.65 12.48
N ILE A 978 10.42 31.43 13.20
CA ILE A 978 9.77 32.50 13.96
C ILE A 978 10.44 32.52 15.35
N PRO A 979 11.15 33.60 15.70
CA PRO A 979 11.93 33.65 16.93
C PRO A 979 11.02 33.59 18.16
N ALA A 980 11.56 33.08 19.26
CA ALA A 980 10.85 33.15 20.53
C ALA A 980 10.85 34.59 21.06
N LEU A 981 9.71 34.99 21.61
CA LEU A 981 9.57 36.26 22.34
C LEU A 981 10.00 36.08 23.79
N SER A 982 10.68 37.10 24.32
CA SER A 982 10.99 37.26 25.74
C SER A 982 9.70 37.38 26.56
N PRO A 983 9.75 37.06 27.87
CA PRO A 983 8.59 37.22 28.74
C PRO A 983 8.02 38.65 28.73
N GLY A 984 8.88 39.67 28.66
CA GLY A 984 8.48 41.08 28.59
C GLY A 984 7.76 41.43 27.28
N ALA A 985 8.29 40.97 26.14
CA ALA A 985 7.65 41.19 24.85
C ALA A 985 6.30 40.48 24.71
N ARG A 986 6.17 39.27 25.27
CA ARG A 986 4.90 38.53 25.28
C ARG A 986 3.81 39.25 26.08
N GLN A 987 4.14 39.79 27.25
CA GLN A 987 3.20 40.50 28.12
C GLN A 987 2.71 41.80 27.47
N ILE A 988 3.60 42.55 26.81
CA ILE A 988 3.22 43.76 26.07
C ILE A 988 2.34 43.41 24.88
N LEU A 989 2.66 42.35 24.13
CA LEU A 989 1.84 41.91 23.00
C LEU A 989 0.43 41.48 23.42
N GLU A 990 0.25 40.89 24.61
CA GLU A 990 -1.08 40.60 25.17
C GLU A 990 -1.86 41.87 25.51
N ARG A 991 -1.22 42.89 26.11
CA ARG A 991 -1.86 44.19 26.38
C ARG A 991 -2.28 44.91 25.10
N VAL A 992 -1.44 44.83 24.06
CA VAL A 992 -1.73 45.36 22.72
C VAL A 992 -2.96 44.66 22.14
N ARG A 993 -3.04 43.32 22.23
CA ARG A 993 -4.20 42.56 21.78
C ARG A 993 -5.47 43.00 22.50
N ASP A 994 -5.43 43.08 23.83
CA ASP A 994 -6.61 43.44 24.62
C ASP A 994 -7.08 44.88 24.33
N ALA A 995 -6.18 45.78 23.95
CA ALA A 995 -6.51 47.13 23.48
C ALA A 995 -7.15 47.11 22.09
N ILE A 996 -6.61 46.32 21.15
CA ILE A 996 -7.20 46.12 19.82
C ILE A 996 -8.61 45.52 19.92
N ASP A 997 -8.82 44.53 20.80
CA ASP A 997 -10.12 43.87 21.01
C ASP A 997 -11.17 44.83 21.61
N ARG A 998 -10.73 45.84 22.37
CA ARG A 998 -11.57 46.94 22.88
C ARG A 998 -11.74 48.11 21.91
N ASN A 999 -11.21 47.99 20.68
CA ASN A 999 -11.19 49.05 19.67
C ASN A 999 -10.44 50.33 20.12
N ASP A 1000 -9.48 50.19 21.03
CA ASP A 1000 -8.63 51.28 21.56
C ASP A 1000 -7.23 51.20 20.94
N LEU A 1001 -7.14 51.62 19.68
CA LEU A 1001 -5.94 51.50 18.86
C LEU A 1001 -4.82 52.48 19.28
N SER A 1002 -5.18 53.60 19.91
CA SER A 1002 -4.23 54.57 20.45
C SER A 1002 -3.46 54.00 21.65
N ALA A 1003 -4.16 53.35 22.59
CA ALA A 1003 -3.52 52.69 23.73
C ALA A 1003 -2.61 51.52 23.30
N ALA A 1004 -2.99 50.79 22.24
CA ALA A 1004 -2.17 49.72 21.67
C ALA A 1004 -0.78 50.21 21.20
N LEU A 1005 -0.71 51.41 20.58
CA LEU A 1005 0.55 52.03 20.17
C LEU A 1005 1.39 52.52 21.35
N GLU A 1006 0.75 53.03 22.40
CA GLU A 1006 1.44 53.50 23.60
C GLU A 1006 2.06 52.33 24.37
N PHE A 1007 1.36 51.20 24.51
CA PHE A 1007 1.91 50.00 25.16
C PHE A 1007 3.13 49.45 24.45
N ALA A 1008 3.16 49.46 23.11
CA ALA A 1008 4.30 48.99 22.33
C ALA A 1008 5.50 49.96 22.36
N ARG A 1009 5.28 51.25 22.62
CA ARG A 1009 6.32 52.30 22.67
C ARG A 1009 6.91 52.54 24.06
N ALA A 1010 6.31 51.98 25.10
CA ALA A 1010 6.72 52.17 26.49
C ALA A 1010 8.13 51.60 26.80
N ASP A 1011 8.61 50.61 26.03
CA ASP A 1011 9.94 50.02 26.18
C ASP A 1011 10.62 49.85 24.80
N ARG A 1012 11.78 50.49 24.63
CA ARG A 1012 12.55 50.48 23.38
C ARG A 1012 13.13 49.11 23.02
N HIS A 1013 13.49 48.29 24.01
CA HIS A 1013 14.05 46.96 23.78
C HIS A 1013 12.96 45.96 23.39
N VAL A 1014 11.81 46.03 24.07
CA VAL A 1014 10.64 45.22 23.71
C VAL A 1014 10.11 45.63 22.34
N LYS A 1015 10.09 46.93 22.02
CA LYS A 1015 9.71 47.39 20.67
C LYS A 1015 10.59 46.78 19.58
N ALA A 1016 11.91 46.83 19.75
CA ALA A 1016 12.84 46.23 18.78
C ALA A 1016 12.66 44.72 18.63
N GLU A 1017 12.31 44.02 19.71
CA GLU A 1017 12.01 42.59 19.69
C GLU A 1017 10.69 42.28 18.97
N LEU A 1018 9.63 43.06 19.21
CA LEU A 1018 8.35 42.94 18.51
C LEU A 1018 8.49 43.26 17.02
N ASP A 1019 9.31 44.25 16.66
CA ASP A 1019 9.64 44.57 15.27
C ASP A 1019 10.42 43.41 14.60
N GLY A 1020 11.38 42.81 15.31
CA GLY A 1020 12.10 41.62 14.84
C GLY A 1020 11.18 40.42 14.62
N PHE A 1021 10.25 40.19 15.54
CA PHE A 1021 9.22 39.16 15.43
C PHE A 1021 8.24 39.43 14.28
N ALA A 1022 7.76 40.67 14.13
CA ALA A 1022 6.90 41.09 13.03
C ALA A 1022 7.58 40.88 11.67
N ASN A 1023 8.87 41.23 11.56
CA ASN A 1023 9.65 41.02 10.35
C ASN A 1023 9.80 39.53 9.99
N ALA A 1024 10.01 38.66 10.97
CA ALA A 1024 10.06 37.21 10.75
C ALA A 1024 8.71 36.64 10.30
N VAL A 1025 7.60 37.10 10.91
CA VAL A 1025 6.23 36.72 10.54
C VAL A 1025 5.89 37.19 9.13
N ASP A 1026 6.22 38.44 8.79
CA ASP A 1026 6.01 39.02 7.47
C ASP A 1026 6.82 38.32 6.40
N ALA A 1027 8.08 37.94 6.70
CA ALA A 1027 8.95 37.24 5.78
C ALA A 1027 8.49 35.80 5.52
N ARG A 1028 7.96 35.10 6.54
CA ARG A 1028 7.49 33.71 6.42
C ARG A 1028 6.09 33.60 5.82
N PHE A 1029 5.15 34.43 6.25
CA PHE A 1029 3.73 34.27 5.94
C PHE A 1029 3.17 35.37 5.05
N GLY A 1030 3.83 36.53 4.93
CA GLY A 1030 3.38 37.67 4.13
C GLY A 1030 2.67 38.76 4.95
N LYS A 1031 2.85 40.03 4.55
CA LYS A 1031 2.50 41.27 5.30
C LYS A 1031 1.01 41.49 5.63
N ARG A 1032 0.10 40.67 5.09
CA ARG A 1032 -1.36 40.84 5.25
C ARG A 1032 -2.07 39.54 5.59
N THR A 1033 -1.34 38.46 5.82
CA THR A 1033 -1.91 37.10 5.92
C THR A 1033 -2.80 36.95 7.15
N PHE A 1034 -2.47 37.62 8.25
CA PHE A 1034 -3.23 37.54 9.49
C PHE A 1034 -4.20 38.71 9.71
N LEU A 1035 -4.37 39.63 8.73
CA LEU A 1035 -5.26 40.79 8.88
C LEU A 1035 -6.76 40.49 8.64
N PRO A 1036 -7.17 39.65 7.68
CA PRO A 1036 -8.58 39.39 7.41
C PRO A 1036 -9.34 38.78 8.61
N LEU A 1037 -10.67 38.94 8.63
CA LEU A 1037 -11.55 38.32 9.61
C LEU A 1037 -11.46 36.79 9.60
N SER A 1038 -11.22 36.18 8.43
CA SER A 1038 -11.00 34.74 8.26
C SER A 1038 -9.71 34.21 8.89
N ALA A 1039 -8.86 35.08 9.46
CA ALA A 1039 -7.65 34.70 10.20
C ALA A 1039 -7.80 34.89 11.72
N SER A 1040 -9.02 35.21 12.20
CA SER A 1040 -9.31 35.47 13.62
C SER A 1040 -9.23 34.22 14.50
N ASP A 1041 -9.45 33.05 13.91
CA ASP A 1041 -9.31 31.75 14.55
C ASP A 1041 -8.40 30.81 13.73
N THR A 1042 -8.15 29.63 14.31
CA THR A 1042 -7.39 28.55 13.68
C THR A 1042 -8.29 27.51 13.00
N ASN A 1043 -9.59 27.81 12.82
CA ASN A 1043 -10.58 26.92 12.21
C ASN A 1043 -10.96 27.31 10.77
N GLY A 1044 -10.57 28.51 10.33
CA GLY A 1044 -10.85 29.01 8.98
C GLY A 1044 -9.88 28.57 7.87
N ASP A 1045 -10.23 28.92 6.63
CA ASP A 1045 -9.46 28.64 5.41
C ASP A 1045 -8.03 29.21 5.46
N THR A 1046 -7.82 30.33 6.15
CA THR A 1046 -6.50 30.96 6.29
C THR A 1046 -5.54 30.08 7.08
N PHE A 1047 -5.99 29.42 8.15
CA PHE A 1047 -5.16 28.49 8.92
C PHE A 1047 -4.85 27.22 8.12
N THR A 1048 -5.84 26.70 7.38
CA THR A 1048 -5.67 25.55 6.50
C THR A 1048 -4.66 25.84 5.37
N SER A 1049 -4.70 27.04 4.80
CA SER A 1049 -3.76 27.50 3.78
C SER A 1049 -2.35 27.67 4.34
N VAL A 1050 -2.19 28.34 5.49
CA VAL A 1050 -0.88 28.59 6.12
C VAL A 1050 -0.20 27.31 6.61
N THR A 1051 -0.99 26.30 7.00
CA THR A 1051 -0.46 25.02 7.53
C THR A 1051 -0.41 23.89 6.50
N ALA A 1052 -0.70 24.20 5.23
CA ALA A 1052 -0.64 23.23 4.13
C ALA A 1052 0.79 22.69 3.97
N GLY A 1053 0.95 21.36 4.09
CA GLY A 1053 2.25 20.69 3.96
C GLY A 1053 3.11 20.65 5.24
N MET A 1054 2.63 21.22 6.36
CA MET A 1054 3.29 21.10 7.67
C MET A 1054 3.01 19.75 8.32
N ASN A 1055 3.99 19.23 9.06
CA ASN A 1055 3.76 18.09 9.92
C ASN A 1055 2.92 18.49 11.16
N PRO A 1056 2.33 17.52 11.87
CA PRO A 1056 1.55 17.78 13.09
C PRO A 1056 2.20 18.65 14.16
N GLY A 1057 3.51 18.51 14.37
CA GLY A 1057 4.25 19.30 15.36
C GLY A 1057 4.36 20.76 14.94
N GLN A 1058 4.70 21.00 13.67
CA GLN A 1058 4.79 22.33 13.08
C GLN A 1058 3.43 23.05 13.05
N ARG A 1059 2.34 22.31 12.79
CA ARG A 1059 0.99 22.87 12.83
C ARG A 1059 0.61 23.33 14.24
N LEU A 1060 1.01 22.59 15.27
CA LEU A 1060 0.81 22.98 16.68
C LEU A 1060 1.67 24.19 17.09
N GLU A 1061 2.89 24.28 16.59
CA GLU A 1061 3.74 25.46 16.78
C GLU A 1061 3.09 26.71 16.19
N VAL A 1062 2.62 26.64 14.93
CA VAL A 1062 1.88 27.73 14.25
C VAL A 1062 0.59 28.07 14.99
N GLU A 1063 -0.17 27.07 15.46
CA GLU A 1063 -1.39 27.27 16.25
C GLU A 1063 -1.08 28.01 17.56
N SER A 1064 -0.02 27.62 18.26
CA SER A 1064 0.39 28.26 19.52
C SER A 1064 0.87 29.69 19.34
N ALA A 1065 1.52 29.99 18.20
CA ALA A 1065 1.99 31.32 17.85
C ALA A 1065 0.94 32.19 17.15
N TRP A 1066 -0.21 31.61 16.73
CA TRP A 1066 -1.18 32.23 15.82
C TRP A 1066 -1.66 33.61 16.30
N LYS A 1067 -2.08 33.69 17.57
CA LYS A 1067 -2.57 34.93 18.16
C LYS A 1067 -1.48 36.00 18.23
N ALA A 1068 -0.25 35.62 18.61
CA ALA A 1068 0.88 36.54 18.67
C ALA A 1068 1.24 37.08 17.27
N MET A 1069 1.29 36.20 16.26
CA MET A 1069 1.56 36.59 14.86
C MET A 1069 0.46 37.51 14.30
N ARG A 1070 -0.81 37.27 14.65
CA ARG A 1070 -1.92 38.13 14.27
C ARG A 1070 -1.84 39.51 14.93
N THR A 1071 -1.68 39.54 16.25
CA THR A 1071 -1.63 40.80 17.01
C THR A 1071 -0.45 41.67 16.55
N VAL A 1072 0.72 41.08 16.32
CA VAL A 1072 1.87 41.85 15.85
C VAL A 1072 1.65 42.43 14.44
N GLN A 1073 1.01 41.69 13.53
CA GLN A 1073 0.68 42.21 12.20
C GLN A 1073 -0.38 43.32 12.24
N GLN A 1074 -1.38 43.22 13.12
CA GLN A 1074 -2.38 44.28 13.32
C GLN A 1074 -1.72 45.56 13.86
N LEU A 1075 -0.81 45.42 14.82
CA LEU A 1075 -0.01 46.52 15.36
C LEU A 1075 0.83 47.19 14.26
N SER A 1076 1.62 46.43 13.50
CA SER A 1076 2.45 46.96 12.41
C SER A 1076 1.64 47.54 11.24
N ALA A 1077 0.42 47.06 11.01
CA ALA A 1077 -0.50 47.66 10.02
C ALA A 1077 -1.00 49.03 10.49
N HIS A 1078 -1.36 49.15 11.77
CA HIS A 1078 -1.84 50.40 12.36
C HIS A 1078 -0.73 51.45 12.45
N GLU A 1079 0.49 51.09 12.86
CA GLU A 1079 1.66 51.99 12.85
C GLU A 1079 1.87 52.60 11.46
N ARG A 1080 1.88 51.78 10.41
CA ARG A 1080 2.00 52.25 9.02
C ARG A 1080 0.89 53.23 8.61
N THR A 1081 -0.35 52.99 9.03
CA THR A 1081 -1.46 53.90 8.74
C THR A 1081 -1.29 55.23 9.47
N THR A 1082 -0.88 55.22 10.74
CA THR A 1082 -0.64 56.47 11.50
C THR A 1082 0.54 57.27 10.96
N GLU A 1083 1.61 56.61 10.52
CA GLU A 1083 2.75 57.26 9.86
C GLU A 1083 2.36 57.85 8.51
N ALA A 1084 1.59 57.12 7.70
CA ALA A 1084 1.09 57.61 6.42
C ALA A 1084 0.15 58.84 6.60
N LEU A 1085 -0.70 58.83 7.62
CA LEU A 1085 -1.57 59.96 7.99
C LEU A 1085 -0.76 61.17 8.46
N LYS A 1086 0.23 60.96 9.35
CA LYS A 1086 1.15 62.03 9.77
C LYS A 1086 1.93 62.60 8.58
N HIS A 1087 2.45 61.76 7.70
CA HIS A 1087 3.18 62.21 6.51
C HIS A 1087 2.25 62.99 5.56
N SER A 1088 1.01 62.53 5.38
CA SER A 1088 -0.03 63.23 4.62
C SER A 1088 -0.42 64.57 5.25
N GLU A 1089 -0.54 64.67 6.58
CA GLU A 1089 -0.78 65.92 7.30
C GLU A 1089 0.41 66.86 7.21
N THR A 1090 1.64 66.35 7.28
CA THR A 1090 2.86 67.15 7.14
C THR A 1090 2.97 67.71 5.72
N LEU A 1091 2.65 66.92 4.69
CA LEU A 1091 2.51 67.34 3.30
C LEU A 1091 1.36 68.35 3.09
N ARG A 1092 0.30 68.26 3.89
CA ARG A 1092 -0.85 69.19 3.83
C ARG A 1092 -0.55 70.52 4.54
N LEU A 1093 0.18 70.48 5.66
CA LEU A 1093 0.66 71.65 6.39
C LEU A 1093 1.79 72.36 5.62
N SER A 1094 2.69 71.63 4.97
CA SER A 1094 3.71 72.22 4.09
C SER A 1094 3.10 72.86 2.84
N LYS A 1095 2.00 72.32 2.31
CA LYS A 1095 1.19 72.97 1.25
C LYS A 1095 0.38 74.16 1.77
N GLY A 1096 -0.09 74.14 3.02
CA GLY A 1096 -0.83 75.23 3.64
C GLY A 1096 0.02 76.42 4.08
N GLN A 1097 1.27 76.19 4.51
CA GLN A 1097 2.23 77.24 4.86
C GLN A 1097 2.89 77.92 3.65
N GLY A 1098 2.75 77.36 2.44
CA GLY A 1098 3.13 78.02 1.18
C GLY A 1098 2.16 79.10 0.69
N LEU A 1099 1.03 79.31 1.37
CA LEU A 1099 0.01 80.33 1.03
C LEU A 1099 -0.14 81.44 2.08
N SER A 1100 0.78 81.52 3.04
CA SER A 1100 0.84 82.61 4.02
C SER A 1100 2.29 82.94 4.38
N LEU A 1101 3.04 83.50 3.42
CA LEU A 1101 4.13 84.44 3.65
C LEU A 1101 4.36 85.21 2.33
N ARG A 1102 4.30 86.54 2.43
CA ARG A 1102 4.87 87.49 1.46
C ARG A 1102 6.37 87.30 1.35
#